data_AF-A1ZE84-F1
#
_entry.id   AF-A1ZE84-F1
#
_cell.length_a   1.000
_cell.length_b   1.000
_cell.length_c   1.000
_cell.angle_alpha   90.00
_cell.angle_beta   90.00
_cell.angle_gamma   90.00
#
_symmetry.space_group_name_H-M   'P 1'
#
loop_
_entity.id
_entity.type
_entity.pdbx_description
1 polymer ?
#
loop_
_entity_poly.entity_id
_entity_poly.type
_entity_poly.pdbx_seq_one_letter_code
_entity_poly.pdbx_strand_id
1 'polypeptide(L)'
;MNLVKNLQKNEAKEVLNQVITNNTPHQQNNVSATGNENTSFGEVGGDVTIYAAGMPQEKEVFKDPTENFTLQENVQPLYMNEEALQQTLAEMYQERIIFLGGKSGSNVVATLHNIIKKYEPDAPQEHRWLSFWGKNNAQRNIYLDSVTEEAFPQNALVAIDITKNKASDTFLKSIVEMPEQGAIEIRNTLRAKNLTIICYFNDTRQVQTLTNQKKGNFSFHFWDTSPPINTIQEFISAFDYSKLYDKNHSVFKYILYVATFFPRTSPKEFKKIVDVLLSEKKDEILTDATREMSDKDEILKRTEALRTRSLLYLWEQQTDDFFEACGLAIEQENDLQKVDFVDARDREAYKHYFKSKMPFFLLEQFDNLVNSGLPFAPDTSDQTIEYFIQISCELAKNDPHFYGTKLLHKVSSLFKSFATNEDSPTDIVSTLRLFLVELTYAMLKLDNMLLTERIEFFLFEHLDYRYEINKTPRNLLADITFELKAMEGFDKYRWIELMMGLGKKETKNIAYYLLLRLADSYQENAQDLYDFLEEGIGEWLPKSEKTTPWEQKEAQTSIESYSLSFIVDYWGFYKLDEFNLLAHVNPHLLASWLFNSRLEIGYHNRSKYLPLRDIKHDGSKQGNVLSVDQKNICRVIDKARAILTEVWFRKLTSLETPQEPVKGNKPASQKYVELFVQYANREQKLALIEGWEKQIQDYSVQIRNLDRHDKKKRKQQRQEILTKQENLRDLKGRFSKLAGVSLTSKKGCFPLVGLFAKLTGM
;
A
#
# COMPACT_ATOMS: atom_id res chain seq x y z
N MET A 1 40.69 -9.71 5.85
CA MET A 1 39.29 -10.18 5.77
C MET A 1 38.66 -10.48 7.14
N ASN A 2 39.32 -11.21 8.05
CA ASN A 2 38.81 -11.42 9.43
C ASN A 2 38.79 -10.15 10.30
N LEU A 3 39.70 -9.19 10.08
CA LEU A 3 39.71 -7.91 10.80
C LEU A 3 38.47 -7.05 10.49
N VAL A 4 38.05 -7.02 9.22
CA VAL A 4 36.86 -6.26 8.76
C VAL A 4 35.57 -6.88 9.31
N LYS A 5 35.48 -8.22 9.37
CA LYS A 5 34.35 -8.92 9.99
C LYS A 5 34.25 -8.66 11.50
N ASN A 6 35.39 -8.53 12.19
CA ASN A 6 35.39 -8.21 13.63
C ASN A 6 35.05 -6.74 13.91
N LEU A 7 35.47 -5.80 13.05
CA LEU A 7 35.09 -4.39 13.14
C LEU A 7 33.58 -4.19 12.95
N GLN A 8 32.99 -4.78 11.90
CA GLN A 8 31.54 -4.71 11.65
C GLN A 8 30.70 -5.36 12.77
N LYS A 9 31.21 -6.43 13.39
CA LYS A 9 30.54 -7.11 14.50
C LYS A 9 30.60 -6.29 15.80
N ASN A 10 31.68 -5.53 16.02
CA ASN A 10 31.81 -4.66 17.18
C ASN A 10 30.96 -3.38 17.03
N GLU A 11 30.94 -2.75 15.85
CA GLU A 11 30.07 -1.59 15.58
C GLU A 11 28.58 -1.93 15.77
N ALA A 12 28.12 -3.08 15.26
CA ALA A 12 26.73 -3.52 15.45
C ALA A 12 26.39 -3.81 16.92
N LYS A 13 27.35 -4.29 17.70
CA LYS A 13 27.17 -4.59 19.14
C LYS A 13 27.18 -3.32 19.98
N GLU A 14 27.92 -2.30 19.57
CA GLU A 14 27.97 -0.99 20.21
C GLU A 14 26.68 -0.20 19.97
N VAL A 15 26.16 -0.21 18.74
CA VAL A 15 24.82 0.32 18.40
C VAL A 15 23.73 -0.40 19.19
N LEU A 16 23.77 -1.73 19.28
CA LEU A 16 22.82 -2.52 20.08
C LEU A 16 22.88 -2.16 21.57
N ASN A 17 24.07 -1.97 22.13
CA ASN A 17 24.24 -1.56 23.52
C ASN A 17 23.74 -0.13 23.77
N GLN A 18 23.92 0.80 22.83
CA GLN A 18 23.36 2.17 22.93
C GLN A 18 21.82 2.18 22.85
N VAL A 19 21.22 1.31 22.02
CA VAL A 19 19.76 1.16 21.93
C VAL A 19 19.17 0.50 23.19
N ILE A 20 19.87 -0.46 23.80
CA ILE A 20 19.38 -1.21 24.97
C ILE A 20 19.59 -0.44 26.29
N THR A 21 20.70 0.29 26.44
CA THR A 21 21.05 0.93 27.73
C THR A 21 20.23 2.18 28.07
N ASN A 22 19.54 2.79 27.09
CA ASN A 22 18.75 4.01 27.31
C ASN A 22 17.28 3.77 27.72
N ASN A 23 16.83 2.51 27.87
CA ASN A 23 15.42 2.20 28.14
C ASN A 23 15.23 1.18 29.27
N THR A 24 15.44 1.60 30.53
CA THR A 24 14.92 0.86 31.68
C THR A 24 14.33 1.81 32.74
N PRO A 25 13.00 1.94 32.85
CA PRO A 25 12.37 2.35 34.10
C PRO A 25 12.01 1.13 34.94
N HIS A 26 12.36 1.19 36.23
CA HIS A 26 12.02 0.21 37.24
C HIS A 26 10.52 0.19 37.57
N GLN A 27 10.04 -1.04 37.75
CA GLN A 27 8.97 -1.51 38.64
C GLN A 27 7.49 -1.41 38.24
N GLN A 28 6.94 -2.62 38.14
CA GLN A 28 5.54 -3.04 38.02
C GLN A 28 4.77 -2.79 39.31
N ASN A 29 3.50 -2.38 39.19
CA ASN A 29 2.46 -2.72 40.16
C ASN A 29 1.31 -3.39 39.40
N ASN A 30 1.11 -4.68 39.71
CA ASN A 30 0.00 -5.50 39.23
C ASN A 30 -1.26 -5.18 40.04
N VAL A 31 -2.36 -4.85 39.36
CA VAL A 31 -3.72 -5.07 39.89
C VAL A 31 -4.55 -5.74 38.80
N SER A 32 -5.01 -6.93 39.15
CA SER A 32 -5.91 -7.80 38.39
C SER A 32 -7.37 -7.38 38.65
N ALA A 33 -8.17 -7.32 37.59
CA ALA A 33 -9.62 -7.32 37.70
C ALA A 33 -10.23 -8.12 36.55
N THR A 34 -10.82 -9.25 36.93
CA THR A 34 -11.66 -10.14 36.13
C THR A 34 -13.03 -9.51 35.86
N GLY A 35 -13.54 -9.62 34.64
CA GLY A 35 -14.91 -9.27 34.28
C GLY A 35 -15.42 -10.11 33.11
N ASN A 36 -16.11 -11.20 33.44
CA ASN A 36 -16.98 -11.97 32.56
C ASN A 36 -18.20 -11.11 32.19
N GLU A 37 -18.61 -11.07 30.92
CA GLU A 37 -20.05 -11.02 30.58
C GLU A 37 -20.35 -11.88 29.34
N ASN A 38 -21.26 -12.83 29.57
CA ASN A 38 -21.98 -13.63 28.60
C ASN A 38 -23.05 -12.75 27.92
N THR A 39 -23.29 -12.94 26.62
CA THR A 39 -24.65 -12.84 26.09
C THR A 39 -24.90 -13.83 24.96
N SER A 40 -25.96 -14.60 25.16
CA SER A 40 -26.49 -15.71 24.39
C SER A 40 -27.43 -15.28 23.27
N PHE A 41 -27.42 -16.09 22.20
CA PHE A 41 -28.54 -16.55 21.36
C PHE A 41 -29.88 -15.78 21.32
N GLY A 42 -30.29 -15.48 20.08
CA GLY A 42 -31.69 -15.36 19.69
C GLY A 42 -31.87 -15.91 18.26
N GLU A 43 -32.28 -17.17 18.14
CA GLU A 43 -32.84 -17.73 16.91
C GLU A 43 -34.27 -17.22 16.70
N VAL A 44 -34.57 -16.70 15.51
CA VAL A 44 -35.95 -16.69 14.98
C VAL A 44 -35.88 -17.12 13.51
N GLY A 45 -36.48 -18.29 13.24
CA GLY A 45 -36.71 -18.80 11.90
C GLY A 45 -37.97 -18.19 11.28
N GLY A 46 -37.98 -18.07 9.96
CA GLY A 46 -39.13 -17.69 9.16
C GLY A 46 -38.83 -17.90 7.67
N ASP A 47 -39.76 -18.55 6.97
CA ASP A 47 -39.57 -19.24 5.70
C ASP A 47 -39.35 -18.39 4.44
N VAL A 48 -38.83 -19.11 3.44
CA VAL A 48 -38.52 -18.74 2.06
C VAL A 48 -39.79 -18.45 1.24
N THR A 49 -39.79 -17.39 0.42
CA THR A 49 -40.38 -17.46 -0.93
C THR A 49 -39.65 -16.53 -1.90
N ILE A 50 -39.12 -17.12 -2.97
CA ILE A 50 -38.46 -16.44 -4.09
C ILE A 50 -39.56 -16.08 -5.10
N TYR A 51 -39.69 -14.78 -5.40
CA TYR A 51 -40.21 -14.31 -6.68
C TYR A 51 -39.18 -13.37 -7.29
N ALA A 52 -38.61 -13.82 -8.41
CA ALA A 52 -37.85 -13.00 -9.33
C ALA A 52 -38.82 -12.09 -10.09
N ALA A 53 -38.94 -10.86 -9.64
CA ALA A 53 -39.33 -9.71 -10.44
C ALA A 53 -38.25 -8.66 -10.14
N GLY A 54 -37.71 -8.01 -11.17
CA GLY A 54 -36.64 -7.02 -11.01
C GLY A 54 -37.00 -6.06 -9.89
N MET A 55 -36.25 -6.11 -8.79
CA MET A 55 -36.42 -5.14 -7.72
C MET A 55 -36.23 -3.76 -8.36
N PRO A 56 -37.17 -2.82 -8.20
CA PRO A 56 -36.81 -1.43 -8.43
C PRO A 56 -35.59 -1.20 -7.54
N GLN A 57 -34.47 -0.76 -8.12
CA GLN A 57 -33.41 -0.22 -7.29
C GLN A 57 -34.09 0.88 -6.49
N GLU A 58 -34.28 0.66 -5.18
CA GLU A 58 -34.60 1.75 -4.28
C GLU A 58 -33.49 2.76 -4.54
N LYS A 59 -33.87 3.91 -5.13
CA LYS A 59 -32.94 5.02 -5.27
C LYS A 59 -32.47 5.30 -3.85
N GLU A 60 -31.22 4.94 -3.55
CA GLU A 60 -30.63 5.25 -2.25
C GLU A 60 -30.82 6.75 -2.05
N VAL A 61 -31.66 7.11 -1.08
CA VAL A 61 -31.91 8.51 -0.75
C VAL A 61 -30.57 9.06 -0.26
N PHE A 62 -29.99 9.96 -1.06
CA PHE A 62 -28.72 10.58 -0.76
C PHE A 62 -28.86 11.32 0.57
N LYS A 63 -28.17 10.84 1.61
CA LYS A 63 -28.13 11.48 2.94
C LYS A 63 -27.10 12.61 2.94
N ASP A 64 -27.39 13.68 3.69
CA ASP A 64 -26.46 14.78 3.95
C ASP A 64 -25.10 14.25 4.46
N PRO A 65 -24.00 14.41 3.69
CA PRO A 65 -22.69 13.90 4.07
C PRO A 65 -21.90 14.88 4.96
N THR A 66 -22.49 16.02 5.34
CA THR A 66 -21.79 17.08 6.07
C THR A 66 -21.89 16.93 7.59
N GLU A 67 -20.84 17.38 8.28
CA GLU A 67 -20.74 17.46 9.74
C GLU A 67 -20.78 18.91 10.21
N ASN A 68 -21.00 19.16 11.50
CA ASN A 68 -20.92 20.51 12.06
C ASN A 68 -19.47 21.00 12.08
N PHE A 69 -19.23 22.22 11.60
CA PHE A 69 -17.91 22.84 11.62
C PHE A 69 -17.75 23.75 12.85
N THR A 70 -16.81 23.42 13.73
CA THR A 70 -16.52 24.20 14.93
C THR A 70 -15.51 25.30 14.63
N LEU A 71 -15.90 26.56 14.81
CA LEU A 71 -14.99 27.70 14.66
C LEU A 71 -13.98 27.76 15.80
N GLN A 72 -12.70 27.95 15.46
CA GLN A 72 -11.64 28.20 16.42
C GLN A 72 -11.48 29.71 16.63
N GLU A 73 -11.62 30.19 17.87
CA GLU A 73 -11.68 31.63 18.16
C GLU A 73 -10.34 32.37 18.00
N ASN A 74 -9.23 31.66 18.19
CA ASN A 74 -7.88 32.23 18.37
C ASN A 74 -6.93 31.97 17.19
N VAL A 75 -7.44 31.57 16.03
CA VAL A 75 -6.59 31.29 14.87
C VAL A 75 -6.45 32.54 14.02
N GLN A 76 -5.24 33.08 13.96
CA GLN A 76 -4.91 34.17 13.04
C GLN A 76 -4.18 33.65 11.81
N PRO A 77 -4.61 34.00 10.58
CA PRO A 77 -3.86 33.68 9.39
C PRO A 77 -2.49 34.40 9.41
N LEU A 78 -1.45 33.70 8.92
CA LEU A 78 -0.08 34.23 8.85
C LEU A 78 0.01 35.44 7.92
N TYR A 79 -0.85 35.48 6.90
CA TYR A 79 -0.95 36.59 5.97
C TYR A 79 -2.39 36.81 5.57
N MET A 80 -2.89 38.02 5.80
CA MET A 80 -4.20 38.44 5.32
C MET A 80 -4.10 39.90 4.91
N ASN A 81 -4.08 40.13 3.60
CA ASN A 81 -4.30 41.46 3.07
C ASN A 81 -5.79 41.79 3.28
N GLU A 82 -6.08 42.78 4.12
CA GLU A 82 -7.47 43.16 4.42
C GLU A 82 -8.23 43.58 3.16
N GLU A 83 -7.57 44.23 2.20
CA GLU A 83 -8.19 44.57 0.90
C GLU A 83 -8.55 43.31 0.11
N ALA A 84 -7.63 42.34 0.04
CA ALA A 84 -7.88 41.06 -0.63
C ALA A 84 -8.99 40.26 0.07
N LEU A 85 -9.02 40.29 1.41
CA LEU A 85 -10.10 39.69 2.18
C LEU A 85 -11.45 40.33 1.88
N GLN A 86 -11.53 41.66 1.87
CA GLN A 86 -12.77 42.36 1.55
C GLN A 86 -13.22 42.05 0.11
N GLN A 87 -12.28 41.95 -0.82
CA GLN A 87 -12.56 41.49 -2.19
C GLN A 87 -13.11 40.05 -2.19
N THR A 88 -12.45 39.11 -1.52
CA THR A 88 -12.92 37.72 -1.41
C THR A 88 -14.32 37.66 -0.80
N LEU A 89 -14.58 38.40 0.28
CA LEU A 89 -15.89 38.44 0.93
C LEU A 89 -16.96 38.97 -0.04
N ALA A 90 -16.66 40.02 -0.81
CA ALA A 90 -17.56 40.53 -1.84
C ALA A 90 -17.82 39.50 -2.95
N GLU A 91 -16.80 38.74 -3.35
CA GLU A 91 -16.91 37.68 -4.34
C GLU A 91 -17.67 36.45 -3.79
N MET A 92 -17.61 36.16 -2.48
CA MET A 92 -18.41 35.08 -1.85
C MET A 92 -19.90 35.32 -2.06
N TYR A 93 -20.36 36.57 -1.93
CA TYR A 93 -21.75 36.93 -2.18
C TYR A 93 -22.18 36.67 -3.62
N GLN A 94 -21.27 36.91 -4.58
CA GLN A 94 -21.52 36.77 -6.00
C GLN A 94 -21.41 35.31 -6.45
N GLU A 95 -20.26 34.68 -6.22
CA GLU A 95 -19.90 33.38 -6.79
C GLU A 95 -20.46 32.21 -6.01
N ARG A 96 -20.70 32.37 -4.70
CA ARG A 96 -21.14 31.33 -3.75
C ARG A 96 -20.24 30.11 -3.62
N ILE A 97 -19.28 29.90 -4.53
CA ILE A 97 -18.21 28.90 -4.45
C ILE A 97 -16.88 29.63 -4.52
N ILE A 98 -16.02 29.44 -3.52
CA ILE A 98 -14.65 29.95 -3.51
C ILE A 98 -13.67 28.82 -3.31
N PHE A 99 -12.53 28.95 -3.99
CA PHE A 99 -11.39 28.07 -3.83
C PHE A 99 -10.29 28.75 -3.01
N LEU A 100 -9.83 28.11 -1.95
CA LEU A 100 -8.83 28.63 -1.02
C LEU A 100 -7.61 27.70 -1.02
N GLY A 101 -6.47 28.14 -1.54
CA GLY A 101 -5.25 27.33 -1.60
C GLY A 101 -4.07 27.99 -0.89
N GLY A 102 -3.02 27.24 -0.63
CA GLY A 102 -1.78 27.81 -0.10
C GLY A 102 -0.66 26.78 0.03
N LYS A 103 0.58 27.26 0.19
CA LYS A 103 1.74 26.40 0.46
C LYS A 103 1.73 25.79 1.86
N SER A 104 1.05 26.44 2.81
CA SER A 104 0.96 26.00 4.21
C SER A 104 -0.48 25.63 4.55
N GLY A 105 -0.74 24.36 4.85
CA GLY A 105 -2.08 23.90 5.23
C GLY A 105 -2.60 24.58 6.51
N SER A 106 -1.73 24.86 7.49
CA SER A 106 -2.13 25.60 8.69
C SER A 106 -2.58 27.02 8.37
N ASN A 107 -1.93 27.69 7.40
CA ASN A 107 -2.34 29.02 6.95
C ASN A 107 -3.69 29.00 6.22
N VAL A 108 -3.92 27.99 5.38
CA VAL A 108 -5.17 27.83 4.64
C VAL A 108 -6.32 27.64 5.62
N VAL A 109 -6.16 26.76 6.61
CA VAL A 109 -7.17 26.52 7.67
C VAL A 109 -7.38 27.77 8.52
N ALA A 110 -6.31 28.47 8.91
CA ALA A 110 -6.41 29.73 9.64
C ALA A 110 -7.16 30.82 8.86
N THR A 111 -6.88 30.92 7.55
CA THR A 111 -7.56 31.85 6.66
C THR A 111 -9.03 31.48 6.50
N LEU A 112 -9.34 30.19 6.36
CA LEU A 112 -10.71 29.67 6.32
C LEU A 112 -11.50 30.09 7.57
N HIS A 113 -10.97 29.84 8.77
CA HIS A 113 -11.61 30.24 10.02
C HIS A 113 -11.88 31.76 10.08
N ASN A 114 -10.92 32.56 9.63
CA ASN A 114 -11.06 34.02 9.65
C ASN A 114 -12.06 34.53 8.60
N ILE A 115 -12.10 33.93 7.40
CA ILE A 115 -13.12 34.20 6.38
C ILE A 115 -14.50 33.90 6.96
N ILE A 116 -14.71 32.71 7.52
CA ILE A 116 -16.02 32.31 8.05
C ILE A 116 -16.44 33.24 9.20
N LYS A 117 -15.51 33.64 10.06
CA LYS A 117 -15.78 34.55 11.17
C LYS A 117 -16.20 35.96 10.71
N LYS A 118 -15.59 36.46 9.64
CA LYS A 118 -15.87 37.81 9.10
C LYS A 118 -16.99 37.83 8.06
N TYR A 119 -17.39 36.67 7.54
CA TYR A 119 -18.50 36.56 6.61
C TYR A 119 -19.81 36.70 7.38
N GLU A 120 -20.46 37.86 7.24
CA GLU A 120 -21.73 38.22 7.88
C GLU A 120 -22.88 38.20 6.86
N PRO A 121 -23.41 37.03 6.47
CA PRO A 121 -24.51 36.93 5.51
C PRO A 121 -25.81 37.55 6.07
N ASP A 122 -26.73 37.92 5.17
CA ASP A 122 -28.03 38.53 5.52
C ASP A 122 -28.92 37.68 6.45
N ALA A 123 -28.63 36.38 6.56
CA ALA A 123 -29.32 35.44 7.45
C ALA A 123 -28.29 34.58 8.20
N PRO A 124 -28.56 34.20 9.47
CA PRO A 124 -27.69 33.29 10.21
C PRO A 124 -27.43 32.02 9.42
N GLN A 125 -26.16 31.67 9.25
CA GLN A 125 -25.76 30.45 8.56
C GLN A 125 -25.24 29.40 9.53
N GLU A 126 -25.56 28.14 9.24
CA GLU A 126 -24.92 27.01 9.88
C GLU A 126 -23.57 26.71 9.23
N HIS A 127 -22.53 26.48 10.03
CA HIS A 127 -21.22 26.11 9.52
C HIS A 127 -21.11 24.58 9.44
N ARG A 128 -20.83 24.09 8.24
CA ARG A 128 -20.76 22.67 7.92
C ARG A 128 -19.40 22.32 7.33
N TRP A 129 -19.00 21.07 7.47
CA TRP A 129 -17.76 20.53 6.95
C TRP A 129 -18.02 19.25 6.16
N LEU A 130 -17.40 19.14 4.99
CA LEU A 130 -17.37 17.92 4.19
C LEU A 130 -15.93 17.43 4.07
N SER A 131 -15.68 16.22 4.59
CA SER A 131 -14.42 15.51 4.37
C SER A 131 -14.63 14.28 3.50
N PHE A 132 -13.70 14.06 2.57
CA PHE A 132 -13.61 12.82 1.79
C PHE A 132 -12.86 11.69 2.53
N TRP A 133 -12.71 11.81 3.86
CA TRP A 133 -12.06 10.82 4.72
C TRP A 133 -13.03 10.28 5.78
N GLY A 134 -12.76 9.07 6.30
CA GLY A 134 -13.52 8.48 7.41
C GLY A 134 -14.84 7.81 7.01
N LYS A 135 -15.76 7.66 7.98
CA LYS A 135 -17.01 6.89 7.82
C LYS A 135 -17.98 7.45 6.77
N ASN A 136 -17.82 8.73 6.39
CA ASN A 136 -18.63 9.39 5.36
C ASN A 136 -18.17 9.07 3.93
N ASN A 137 -17.03 8.39 3.76
CA ASN A 137 -16.48 7.96 2.47
C ASN A 137 -17.26 6.80 1.82
N ALA A 138 -18.35 6.33 2.43
CA ALA A 138 -19.17 5.24 1.91
C ALA A 138 -19.93 5.63 0.62
N GLN A 139 -20.20 6.92 0.39
CA GLN A 139 -20.79 7.41 -0.85
C GLN A 139 -19.69 7.72 -1.86
N ARG A 140 -19.36 6.73 -2.69
CA ARG A 140 -18.14 6.70 -3.51
C ARG A 140 -17.99 7.80 -4.57
N ASN A 141 -19.02 8.60 -4.86
CA ASN A 141 -18.94 9.71 -5.83
C ASN A 141 -19.88 10.87 -5.44
N ILE A 142 -19.35 11.93 -4.84
CA ILE A 142 -20.09 13.19 -4.64
C ILE A 142 -19.77 14.11 -5.82
N TYR A 143 -20.80 14.57 -6.53
CA TYR A 143 -20.70 15.55 -7.62
C TYR A 143 -21.28 16.88 -7.18
N LEU A 144 -20.81 18.00 -7.74
CA LEU A 144 -21.37 19.32 -7.43
C LEU A 144 -22.87 19.41 -7.72
N ASP A 145 -23.35 18.75 -8.78
CA ASP A 145 -24.79 18.70 -9.10
C ASP A 145 -25.57 18.00 -7.98
N SER A 146 -25.02 16.92 -7.42
CA SER A 146 -25.61 16.20 -6.27
C SER A 146 -25.65 17.06 -4.99
N VAL A 147 -24.69 17.98 -4.83
CA VAL A 147 -24.71 18.99 -3.74
C VAL A 147 -25.91 19.93 -3.90
N THR A 148 -26.25 20.28 -5.14
CA THR A 148 -27.33 21.23 -5.43
C THR A 148 -28.73 20.62 -5.40
N GLU A 149 -28.90 19.31 -5.60
CA GLU A 149 -30.24 18.74 -5.80
C GLU A 149 -31.03 18.51 -4.50
N GLU A 150 -30.49 17.98 -3.39
CA GLU A 150 -31.32 17.74 -2.19
C GLU A 150 -30.58 17.58 -0.84
N ALA A 151 -29.25 17.44 -0.84
CA ALA A 151 -28.53 16.89 0.31
C ALA A 151 -27.98 17.89 1.32
N PHE A 152 -27.72 19.13 0.90
CA PHE A 152 -27.04 20.12 1.74
C PHE A 152 -28.05 21.02 2.45
N PRO A 153 -27.75 21.42 3.70
CA PRO A 153 -28.63 22.29 4.46
C PRO A 153 -28.78 23.65 3.78
N GLN A 154 -30.01 24.18 3.81
CA GLN A 154 -30.27 25.57 3.41
C GLN A 154 -29.69 26.52 4.46
N ASN A 155 -29.29 27.72 4.04
CA ASN A 155 -28.65 28.72 4.91
C ASN A 155 -27.41 28.14 5.61
N ALA A 156 -26.48 27.58 4.84
CA ALA A 156 -25.24 27.03 5.38
C ALA A 156 -24.02 27.56 4.64
N LEU A 157 -22.89 27.56 5.35
CA LEU A 157 -21.56 27.67 4.78
C LEU A 157 -20.87 26.33 4.95
N VAL A 158 -20.48 25.73 3.82
CA VAL A 158 -19.86 24.41 3.78
C VAL A 158 -18.39 24.56 3.42
N ALA A 159 -17.52 24.22 4.36
CA ALA A 159 -16.10 24.04 4.09
C ALA A 159 -15.86 22.61 3.56
N ILE A 160 -15.22 22.50 2.38
CA ILE A 160 -14.93 21.21 1.74
C ILE A 160 -13.41 21.01 1.73
N ASP A 161 -12.96 19.95 2.39
CA ASP A 161 -11.55 19.54 2.45
C ASP A 161 -11.14 18.80 1.18
N ILE A 162 -10.38 19.47 0.31
CA ILE A 162 -9.90 18.86 -0.92
C ILE A 162 -8.52 18.25 -0.70
N THR A 163 -8.47 16.93 -0.71
CA THR A 163 -7.25 16.13 -0.47
C THR A 163 -6.84 15.34 -1.71
N LYS A 164 -5.75 14.56 -1.62
CA LYS A 164 -5.27 13.70 -2.71
C LYS A 164 -5.94 12.32 -2.65
N ASN A 165 -7.24 12.26 -2.90
CA ASN A 165 -7.95 10.99 -2.99
C ASN A 165 -8.91 10.97 -4.19
N LYS A 166 -9.32 9.77 -4.61
CA LYS A 166 -10.15 9.57 -5.80
C LYS A 166 -11.51 10.29 -5.72
N ALA A 167 -12.08 10.40 -4.51
CA ALA A 167 -13.40 11.00 -4.30
C ALA A 167 -13.34 12.53 -4.43
N SER A 168 -12.35 13.17 -3.80
CA SER A 168 -12.10 14.60 -3.95
C SER A 168 -11.72 14.97 -5.39
N ASP A 169 -10.92 14.14 -6.07
CA ASP A 169 -10.59 14.34 -7.48
C ASP A 169 -11.84 14.25 -8.38
N THR A 170 -12.76 13.32 -8.08
CA THR A 170 -14.04 13.18 -8.80
C THR A 170 -14.93 14.40 -8.58
N PHE A 171 -15.02 14.89 -7.34
CA PHE A 171 -15.74 16.11 -7.02
C PHE A 171 -15.16 17.33 -7.76
N LEU A 172 -13.84 17.56 -7.67
CA LEU A 172 -13.17 18.65 -8.39
C LEU A 172 -13.39 18.57 -9.90
N LYS A 173 -13.25 17.38 -10.47
CA LYS A 173 -13.47 17.13 -11.90
C LYS A 173 -14.89 17.53 -12.32
N SER A 174 -15.89 17.27 -11.48
CA SER A 174 -17.27 17.70 -11.72
C SER A 174 -17.42 19.22 -11.83
N ILE A 175 -16.60 20.00 -11.10
CA ILE A 175 -16.61 21.46 -11.18
C ILE A 175 -15.85 21.96 -12.41
N VAL A 176 -14.68 21.36 -12.69
CA VAL A 176 -13.78 21.81 -13.77
C VAL A 176 -14.34 21.51 -15.15
N GLU A 177 -14.99 20.36 -15.31
CA GLU A 177 -15.55 19.92 -16.59
C GLU A 177 -16.96 20.47 -16.84
N MET A 178 -17.47 21.31 -15.93
CA MET A 178 -18.80 21.88 -16.01
C MET A 178 -18.92 22.88 -17.16
N PRO A 179 -19.97 22.77 -18.00
CA PRO A 179 -20.26 23.79 -19.00
C PRO A 179 -20.68 25.11 -18.33
N GLU A 180 -20.42 26.23 -18.99
CA GLU A 180 -20.71 27.59 -18.49
C GLU A 180 -22.18 27.75 -18.04
N GLN A 181 -23.12 27.20 -18.83
CA GLN A 181 -24.54 27.21 -18.49
C GLN A 181 -24.83 26.44 -17.18
N GLY A 182 -24.18 25.30 -16.97
CA GLY A 182 -24.30 24.54 -15.72
C GLY A 182 -23.75 25.31 -14.52
N ALA A 183 -22.63 26.02 -14.68
CA ALA A 183 -22.08 26.87 -13.64
C ALA A 183 -23.05 28.01 -13.25
N ILE A 184 -23.75 28.62 -14.23
CA ILE A 184 -24.78 29.63 -13.97
C ILE A 184 -25.95 29.03 -13.19
N GLU A 185 -26.44 27.86 -13.58
CA GLU A 185 -27.54 27.16 -12.90
C GLU A 185 -27.20 26.80 -11.45
N ILE A 186 -25.97 26.33 -11.22
CA ILE A 186 -25.50 26.04 -9.86
C ILE A 186 -25.37 27.29 -9.02
N ARG A 187 -24.78 28.37 -9.54
CA ARG A 187 -24.72 29.66 -8.82
C ARG A 187 -26.12 30.14 -8.42
N ASN A 188 -27.08 30.05 -9.33
CA ASN A 188 -28.47 30.44 -9.05
C ASN A 188 -29.10 29.55 -7.98
N THR A 189 -28.83 28.24 -8.02
CA THR A 189 -29.33 27.29 -7.01
C THR A 189 -28.71 27.55 -5.63
N LEU A 190 -27.39 27.78 -5.57
CA LEU A 190 -26.70 28.13 -4.33
C LEU A 190 -27.21 29.45 -3.75
N ARG A 191 -27.43 30.47 -4.58
CA ARG A 191 -28.05 31.74 -4.17
C ARG A 191 -29.46 31.53 -3.63
N ALA A 192 -30.28 30.74 -4.31
CA ALA A 192 -31.65 30.44 -3.88
C ALA A 192 -31.70 29.70 -2.53
N LYS A 193 -30.71 28.84 -2.26
CA LYS A 193 -30.56 28.12 -0.98
C LYS A 193 -29.79 28.91 0.09
N ASN A 194 -29.29 30.10 -0.25
CA ASN A 194 -28.32 30.85 0.55
C ASN A 194 -27.15 29.97 1.05
N LEU A 195 -26.66 29.10 0.17
CA LEU A 195 -25.59 28.15 0.43
C LEU A 195 -24.27 28.72 -0.10
N THR A 196 -23.23 28.71 0.73
CA THR A 196 -21.88 29.14 0.35
C THR A 196 -20.92 27.97 0.53
N ILE A 197 -20.05 27.72 -0.45
CA ILE A 197 -19.10 26.62 -0.46
C ILE A 197 -17.69 27.19 -0.48
N ILE A 198 -16.84 26.77 0.46
CA ILE A 198 -15.41 27.07 0.46
C ILE A 198 -14.64 25.76 0.28
N CYS A 199 -14.11 25.55 -0.91
CA CYS A 199 -13.24 24.42 -1.22
C CYS A 199 -11.80 24.81 -0.89
N TYR A 200 -11.13 24.12 0.02
CA TYR A 200 -9.76 24.47 0.40
C TYR A 200 -8.74 23.35 0.13
N PHE A 201 -7.49 23.73 -0.17
CA PHE A 201 -6.41 22.82 -0.58
C PHE A 201 -5.15 23.04 0.23
N ASN A 202 -4.51 21.95 0.63
CA ASN A 202 -3.19 21.98 1.28
C ASN A 202 -2.01 21.90 0.28
N ASP A 203 -2.27 21.70 -1.03
CA ASP A 203 -1.24 21.59 -2.07
C ASP A 203 -1.53 22.48 -3.29
N THR A 204 -0.64 23.45 -3.53
CA THR A 204 -0.68 24.37 -4.68
C THR A 204 -0.60 23.68 -6.05
N ARG A 205 -0.18 22.41 -6.14
CA ARG A 205 -0.19 21.68 -7.42
C ARG A 205 -1.60 21.35 -7.90
N GLN A 206 -2.55 21.08 -6.98
CA GLN A 206 -3.94 20.83 -7.35
C GLN A 206 -4.58 22.10 -7.93
N VAL A 207 -4.20 23.26 -7.41
CA VAL A 207 -4.59 24.58 -7.92
C VAL A 207 -4.13 24.77 -9.38
N GLN A 208 -2.92 24.34 -9.74
CA GLN A 208 -2.42 24.46 -11.11
C GLN A 208 -3.21 23.59 -12.11
N THR A 209 -3.75 22.47 -11.65
CA THR A 209 -4.66 21.64 -12.45
C THR A 209 -6.00 22.35 -12.69
N LEU A 210 -6.50 23.11 -11.70
CA LEU A 210 -7.74 23.90 -11.79
C LEU A 210 -7.58 25.19 -12.61
N THR A 211 -6.42 25.84 -12.52
CA THR A 211 -6.15 27.18 -13.08
C THR A 211 -5.46 27.15 -14.45
N ASN A 212 -5.17 25.96 -15.00
CA ASN A 212 -4.59 25.84 -16.34
C ASN A 212 -5.59 26.32 -17.41
N GLN A 213 -5.46 27.60 -17.77
CA GLN A 213 -6.32 28.39 -18.69
C GLN A 213 -6.57 27.74 -20.07
N LYS A 214 -5.85 26.68 -20.44
CA LYS A 214 -5.99 25.99 -21.73
C LYS A 214 -7.06 24.89 -21.75
N LYS A 215 -7.69 24.52 -20.63
CA LYS A 215 -8.57 23.33 -20.58
C LYS A 215 -10.02 23.52 -20.10
N GLY A 216 -10.48 24.72 -19.77
CA GLY A 216 -11.91 24.90 -19.48
C GLY A 216 -12.27 26.34 -19.09
N ASN A 217 -13.56 26.67 -19.25
CA ASN A 217 -14.18 27.92 -18.80
C ASN A 217 -14.29 27.96 -17.25
N PHE A 218 -13.20 27.69 -16.55
CA PHE A 218 -13.17 27.75 -15.09
C PHE A 218 -13.32 29.21 -14.65
N SER A 219 -14.49 29.55 -14.10
CA SER A 219 -14.87 30.94 -13.80
C SER A 219 -15.05 31.23 -12.31
N PHE A 220 -14.70 30.29 -11.42
CA PHE A 220 -14.79 30.49 -9.98
C PHE A 220 -13.52 31.14 -9.40
N HIS A 221 -13.69 31.96 -8.37
CA HIS A 221 -12.58 32.69 -7.75
C HIS A 221 -11.65 31.73 -6.99
N PHE A 222 -10.34 31.90 -7.21
CA PHE A 222 -9.30 31.19 -6.48
C PHE A 222 -8.43 32.19 -5.71
N TRP A 223 -8.36 32.01 -4.39
CA TRP A 223 -7.50 32.79 -3.52
C TRP A 223 -6.30 31.97 -3.06
N ASP A 224 -5.10 32.38 -3.47
CA ASP A 224 -3.85 31.90 -2.89
C ASP A 224 -3.56 32.64 -1.57
N THR A 225 -3.66 31.89 -0.47
CA THR A 225 -3.29 32.35 0.88
C THR A 225 -1.77 32.41 1.06
N SER A 226 -0.99 31.91 0.09
CA SER A 226 0.46 32.05 0.15
C SER A 226 0.81 33.53 0.08
N PRO A 227 1.69 34.02 0.96
CA PRO A 227 2.18 35.38 0.87
C PRO A 227 2.84 35.61 -0.51
N PRO A 228 2.70 36.81 -1.11
CA PRO A 228 3.26 37.08 -2.43
C PRO A 228 4.75 36.76 -2.44
N ILE A 229 5.26 36.17 -3.53
CA ILE A 229 6.61 35.57 -3.64
C ILE A 229 7.73 36.50 -3.15
N ASN A 230 7.52 37.81 -3.19
CA ASN A 230 8.47 38.80 -2.67
C ASN A 230 8.59 38.79 -1.14
N THR A 231 7.51 38.54 -0.38
CA THR A 231 7.49 38.70 1.08
C THR A 231 8.15 37.58 1.90
N ILE A 232 8.06 36.29 1.50
CA ILE A 232 8.83 35.24 2.20
C ILE A 232 10.32 35.42 1.93
N GLN A 233 10.70 35.71 0.68
CA GLN A 233 12.11 35.90 0.34
C GLN A 233 12.69 37.14 1.03
N GLU A 234 11.91 38.23 1.10
CA GLU A 234 12.24 39.43 1.89
C GLU A 234 12.35 39.11 3.39
N PHE A 235 11.39 38.37 3.96
CA PHE A 235 11.46 37.92 5.35
C PHE A 235 12.71 37.10 5.62
N ILE A 236 12.98 36.07 4.80
CA ILE A 236 14.19 35.24 4.90
C ILE A 236 15.45 36.10 4.80
N SER A 237 15.47 37.11 3.91
CA SER A 237 16.63 37.99 3.76
C SER A 237 16.85 38.93 4.95
N ALA A 238 15.79 39.29 5.66
CA ALA A 238 15.81 40.16 6.83
C ALA A 238 15.83 39.38 8.16
N PHE A 239 15.71 38.06 8.13
CA PHE A 239 15.59 37.21 9.30
C PHE A 239 16.90 37.18 10.11
N ASP A 240 16.78 37.26 11.44
CA ASP A 240 17.96 37.23 12.32
C ASP A 240 18.44 35.80 12.57
N TYR A 241 19.57 35.47 11.95
CA TYR A 241 20.25 34.18 12.11
C TYR A 241 21.30 34.19 13.23
N SER A 242 21.43 35.26 14.02
CA SER A 242 22.45 35.42 15.07
C SER A 242 22.50 34.24 16.05
N LYS A 243 21.33 33.69 16.41
CA LYS A 243 21.17 32.55 17.32
C LYS A 243 21.93 31.29 16.86
N LEU A 244 22.09 31.08 15.55
CA LEU A 244 22.85 29.93 15.02
C LEU A 244 24.36 30.05 15.29
N TYR A 245 24.84 31.25 15.59
CA TYR A 245 26.24 31.59 15.80
C TYR A 245 26.56 32.04 17.22
N ASP A 246 25.64 31.83 18.17
CA ASP A 246 25.88 32.19 19.55
C ASP A 246 27.04 31.34 20.11
N LYS A 247 28.18 32.01 20.30
CA LYS A 247 29.41 31.42 20.82
C LYS A 247 29.30 31.02 22.29
N ASN A 248 28.33 31.57 23.02
CA ASN A 248 28.09 31.22 24.41
C ASN A 248 27.24 29.95 24.52
N HIS A 249 26.47 29.62 23.48
CA HIS A 249 25.48 28.55 23.50
C HIS A 249 25.35 27.83 22.15
N SER A 250 26.30 26.96 21.81
CA SER A 250 26.20 26.15 20.58
C SER A 250 25.07 25.11 20.58
N VAL A 251 24.29 24.99 21.66
CA VAL A 251 23.07 24.17 21.76
C VAL A 251 21.99 24.66 20.78
N PHE A 252 21.88 25.98 20.58
CA PHE A 252 20.81 26.60 19.76
C PHE A 252 20.69 26.00 18.37
N LYS A 253 21.82 25.79 17.67
CA LYS A 253 21.80 25.25 16.30
C LYS A 253 21.21 23.84 16.21
N TYR A 254 21.36 23.02 17.26
CA TYR A 254 20.81 21.65 17.29
C TYR A 254 19.31 21.68 17.57
N ILE A 255 18.87 22.51 18.53
CA ILE A 255 17.45 22.70 18.84
C ILE A 255 16.70 23.23 17.62
N LEU A 256 17.23 24.29 16.99
CA LEU A 256 16.66 24.89 15.79
C LEU A 256 16.65 23.91 14.62
N TYR A 257 17.67 23.05 14.48
CA TYR A 257 17.67 21.97 13.50
C TYR A 257 16.51 20.99 13.74
N VAL A 258 16.33 20.51 14.98
CA VAL A 258 15.25 19.57 15.30
C VAL A 258 13.89 20.21 15.08
N ALA A 259 13.66 21.44 15.55
CA ALA A 259 12.39 22.16 15.33
C ALA A 259 12.10 22.41 13.85
N THR A 260 13.14 22.62 13.04
CA THR A 260 12.99 22.88 11.60
C THR A 260 12.60 21.62 10.83
N PHE A 261 13.25 20.48 11.11
CA PHE A 261 13.15 19.27 10.30
C PHE A 261 12.27 18.17 10.93
N PHE A 262 11.94 18.28 12.22
CA PHE A 262 11.04 17.39 12.94
C PHE A 262 9.91 18.19 13.65
N PRO A 263 9.15 18.99 12.88
CA PRO A 263 8.14 19.88 13.46
C PRO A 263 7.00 19.09 14.09
N ARG A 264 6.29 19.68 15.05
CA ARG A 264 5.08 19.11 15.66
C ARG A 264 5.31 17.68 16.18
N THR A 265 6.51 17.41 16.68
CA THR A 265 6.82 16.18 17.43
C THR A 265 6.35 16.33 18.87
N SER A 266 6.11 15.21 19.56
CA SER A 266 5.79 15.29 20.99
C SER A 266 6.99 15.85 21.77
N PRO A 267 6.81 16.55 22.91
CA PRO A 267 7.92 17.04 23.73
C PRO A 267 8.95 15.95 24.09
N LYS A 268 8.46 14.73 24.35
CA LYS A 268 9.31 13.56 24.63
C LYS A 268 10.21 13.19 23.44
N GLU A 269 9.65 13.16 22.24
CA GLU A 269 10.40 12.82 21.02
C GLU A 269 11.33 13.94 20.58
N PHE A 270 10.86 15.18 20.66
CA PHE A 270 11.68 16.36 20.41
C PHE A 270 12.94 16.32 21.28
N LYS A 271 12.75 16.13 22.59
CA LYS A 271 13.85 15.98 23.53
C LYS A 271 14.75 14.80 23.16
N LYS A 272 14.19 13.62 22.87
CA LYS A 272 14.96 12.43 22.46
C LYS A 272 15.86 12.71 21.25
N ILE A 273 15.35 13.39 20.22
CA ILE A 273 16.13 13.74 19.02
C ILE A 273 17.26 14.71 19.38
N VAL A 274 16.98 15.74 20.19
CA VAL A 274 17.99 16.71 20.65
C VAL A 274 19.07 16.01 21.48
N ASP A 275 18.69 15.16 22.43
CA ASP A 275 19.61 14.44 23.31
C ASP A 275 20.59 13.58 22.49
N VAL A 276 20.10 12.91 21.45
CA VAL A 276 20.94 12.12 20.52
C VAL A 276 21.95 13.02 19.79
N LEU A 277 21.55 14.19 19.32
CA LEU A 277 22.46 15.11 18.60
C LEU A 277 23.50 15.77 19.49
N LEU A 278 23.15 16.01 20.76
CA LEU A 278 24.04 16.61 21.75
C LEU A 278 24.93 15.58 22.45
N SER A 279 24.65 14.29 22.29
CA SER A 279 25.45 13.20 22.85
C SER A 279 26.91 13.35 22.42
N GLU A 280 27.82 13.28 23.39
CA GLU A 280 29.28 13.42 23.21
C GLU A 280 29.77 14.81 22.74
N LYS A 281 28.86 15.77 22.51
CA LYS A 281 29.25 17.14 22.14
C LYS A 281 29.64 17.95 23.38
N LYS A 282 30.78 18.61 23.29
CA LYS A 282 31.30 19.51 24.33
C LYS A 282 31.61 20.85 23.71
N ASP A 283 31.48 21.90 24.51
CA ASP A 283 31.81 23.26 24.09
C ASP A 283 32.64 23.95 25.16
N GLU A 284 33.50 24.87 24.73
CA GLU A 284 34.36 25.65 25.62
C GLU A 284 33.65 26.95 25.96
N ILE A 285 33.05 27.00 27.15
CA ILE A 285 32.32 28.19 27.58
C ILE A 285 33.25 29.03 28.47
N LEU A 286 33.32 30.31 28.14
CA LEU A 286 33.90 31.33 29.00
C LEU A 286 33.03 31.47 30.25
N THR A 287 33.47 30.86 31.35
CA THR A 287 32.82 31.05 32.65
C THR A 287 33.32 32.32 33.31
N ASP A 288 32.40 33.12 33.84
CA ASP A 288 32.73 34.31 34.61
C ASP A 288 33.58 33.99 35.85
N ALA A 289 34.47 34.94 36.15
CA ALA A 289 35.60 34.82 37.05
C ALA A 289 35.26 34.28 38.46
N THR A 290 36.02 33.29 38.90
CA THR A 290 36.19 33.02 40.33
C THR A 290 36.86 34.22 40.98
N ARG A 291 36.16 34.87 41.92
CA ARG A 291 36.74 35.89 42.82
C ARG A 291 37.58 35.18 43.88
N GLU A 292 38.90 35.21 43.73
CA GLU A 292 39.78 34.91 44.85
C GLU A 292 39.92 36.18 45.71
N MET A 293 39.45 36.13 46.95
CA MET A 293 39.76 37.17 47.94
C MET A 293 41.12 36.86 48.55
N SER A 294 42.05 37.81 48.44
CA SER A 294 43.26 37.88 49.27
C SER A 294 42.91 38.62 50.57
N ASP A 295 43.32 38.10 51.72
CA ASP A 295 43.09 38.70 53.05
C ASP A 295 43.72 40.10 53.25
N LYS A 296 44.49 40.59 52.28
CA LYS A 296 45.06 41.94 52.29
C LYS A 296 45.03 42.54 50.90
N ASP A 297 44.30 43.64 50.80
CA ASP A 297 44.21 44.62 49.71
C ASP A 297 43.73 44.13 48.32
N GLU A 298 42.75 44.89 47.82
CA GLU A 298 42.04 44.70 46.55
C GLU A 298 42.98 44.59 45.34
N ILE A 299 43.13 43.37 44.82
CA ILE A 299 43.39 43.16 43.39
C ILE A 299 42.39 42.13 42.88
N LEU A 300 41.33 42.63 42.23
CA LEU A 300 40.41 41.85 41.40
C LEU A 300 41.17 41.34 40.16
N LYS A 301 41.85 40.20 40.26
CA LYS A 301 42.33 39.52 39.05
C LYS A 301 41.15 38.75 38.44
N ARG A 302 40.48 39.35 37.45
CA ARG A 302 39.49 38.66 36.63
C ARG A 302 40.24 37.66 35.75
N THR A 303 40.27 36.40 36.17
CA THR A 303 40.81 35.32 35.34
C THR A 303 39.63 34.64 34.64
N GLU A 304 39.49 34.92 33.36
CA GLU A 304 38.58 34.19 32.47
C GLU A 304 39.15 32.79 32.24
N ALA A 305 38.41 31.76 32.65
CA ALA A 305 38.79 30.37 32.43
C ALA A 305 37.80 29.73 31.45
N LEU A 306 38.31 29.23 30.32
CA LEU A 306 37.58 28.37 29.40
C LEU A 306 37.32 27.04 30.12
N ARG A 307 36.05 26.72 30.37
CA ARG A 307 35.65 25.41 30.89
C ARG A 307 34.90 24.65 29.81
N THR A 308 35.40 23.48 29.46
CA THR A 308 34.70 22.53 28.60
C THR A 308 33.47 21.98 29.33
N ARG A 309 32.26 22.25 28.82
CA ARG A 309 30.99 21.73 29.35
C ARG A 309 30.32 20.81 28.33
N SER A 310 29.61 19.80 28.83
CA SER A 310 28.75 18.96 28.00
C SER A 310 27.55 19.77 27.52
N LEU A 311 27.27 19.76 26.22
CA LEU A 311 26.10 20.45 25.67
C LEU A 311 24.79 19.81 26.13
N LEU A 312 24.78 18.48 26.28
CA LEU A 312 23.64 17.74 26.82
C LEU A 312 23.29 18.21 28.25
N TYR A 313 24.30 18.43 29.09
CA TYR A 313 24.08 18.91 30.45
C TYR A 313 23.48 20.33 30.49
N LEU A 314 23.92 21.22 29.59
CA LEU A 314 23.33 22.56 29.49
C LEU A 314 21.87 22.49 29.06
N TRP A 315 21.58 21.67 28.04
CA TRP A 315 20.24 21.42 27.56
C TRP A 315 19.29 20.91 28.66
N GLU A 316 19.75 19.96 29.48
CA GLU A 316 18.96 19.41 30.59
C GLU A 316 18.68 20.41 31.72
N GLN A 317 19.58 21.39 31.94
CA GLN A 317 19.43 22.38 33.00
C GLN A 317 18.62 23.61 32.57
N GLN A 318 18.61 23.93 31.27
CA GLN A 318 18.08 25.19 30.73
C GLN A 318 17.08 24.96 29.58
N THR A 319 16.36 23.83 29.60
CA THR A 319 15.44 23.42 28.51
C THR A 319 14.43 24.53 28.17
N ASP A 320 13.76 25.09 29.18
CA ASP A 320 12.71 26.11 28.99
C ASP A 320 13.30 27.43 28.47
N ASP A 321 14.44 27.86 29.01
CA ASP A 321 15.16 29.06 28.54
C ASP A 321 15.54 28.93 27.06
N PHE A 322 16.00 27.74 26.64
CA PHE A 322 16.31 27.48 25.24
C PHE A 322 15.06 27.47 24.36
N PHE A 323 13.93 26.96 24.85
CA PHE A 323 12.66 26.97 24.11
C PHE A 323 12.18 28.40 23.85
N GLU A 324 12.11 29.21 24.89
CA GLU A 324 11.72 30.62 24.78
C GLU A 324 12.70 31.38 23.87
N ALA A 325 14.00 31.22 24.09
CA ALA A 325 15.01 31.87 23.27
C ALA A 325 15.00 31.40 21.81
N CYS A 326 14.58 30.16 21.51
CA CYS A 326 14.41 29.69 20.13
C CYS A 326 13.11 30.13 19.47
N GLY A 327 12.17 30.75 20.20
CA GLY A 327 10.83 31.03 19.70
C GLY A 327 10.01 29.76 19.49
N LEU A 328 10.22 28.74 20.33
CA LEU A 328 9.48 27.48 20.32
C LEU A 328 8.40 27.48 21.40
N ALA A 329 7.28 26.82 21.13
CA ALA A 329 6.21 26.59 22.08
C ALA A 329 5.70 25.15 22.04
N ILE A 330 5.06 24.74 23.14
CA ILE A 330 4.29 23.49 23.20
C ILE A 330 2.82 23.84 22.95
N GLU A 331 2.33 23.49 21.77
CA GLU A 331 0.94 23.66 21.37
C GLU A 331 0.11 22.43 21.76
N GLN A 332 -1.15 22.65 22.16
CA GLN A 332 -2.10 21.58 22.46
C GLN A 332 -3.08 21.41 21.31
N GLU A 333 -3.09 20.22 20.70
CA GLU A 333 -3.91 19.88 19.55
C GLU A 333 -4.53 18.50 19.75
N ASN A 334 -5.87 18.41 19.81
CA ASN A 334 -6.60 17.16 20.01
C ASN A 334 -6.10 16.35 21.23
N ASP A 335 -5.91 17.02 22.38
CA ASP A 335 -5.33 16.47 23.61
C ASP A 335 -3.87 15.99 23.51
N LEU A 336 -3.19 16.23 22.38
CA LEU A 336 -1.78 15.94 22.19
C LEU A 336 -0.94 17.22 22.27
N GLN A 337 0.17 17.15 23.00
CA GLN A 337 1.15 18.22 23.06
C GLN A 337 2.16 18.09 21.92
N LYS A 338 2.41 19.17 21.18
CA LYS A 338 3.30 19.22 20.02
C LYS A 338 4.27 20.40 20.15
N VAL A 339 5.53 20.20 19.79
CA VAL A 339 6.55 21.27 19.76
C VAL A 339 6.61 21.88 18.36
N ASP A 340 6.41 23.18 18.24
CA ASP A 340 6.61 23.92 16.98
C ASP A 340 7.11 25.35 17.25
N PHE A 341 7.49 26.06 16.19
CA PHE A 341 7.77 27.49 16.26
C PHE A 341 6.49 28.29 16.54
N VAL A 342 6.60 29.30 17.39
CA VAL A 342 5.51 30.29 17.62
C VAL A 342 5.13 30.98 16.30
N ASP A 343 6.11 31.23 15.43
CA ASP A 343 5.89 31.72 14.08
C ASP A 343 6.35 30.69 13.04
N ALA A 344 5.41 30.17 12.24
CA ALA A 344 5.71 29.19 11.21
C ALA A 344 6.69 29.71 10.13
N ARG A 345 6.87 31.02 9.97
CA ARG A 345 7.83 31.62 9.04
C ARG A 345 9.28 31.40 9.47
N ASP A 346 9.53 31.36 10.78
CA ASP A 346 10.86 31.13 11.35
C ASP A 346 11.38 29.76 10.91
N ARG A 347 10.51 28.74 10.93
CA ARG A 347 10.81 27.39 10.40
C ARG A 347 11.26 27.44 8.95
N GLU A 348 10.54 28.13 8.08
CA GLU A 348 10.92 28.24 6.66
C GLU A 348 12.23 29.01 6.46
N ALA A 349 12.46 30.06 7.27
CA ALA A 349 13.70 30.82 7.25
C ALA A 349 14.90 29.98 7.70
N TYR A 350 14.77 29.21 8.79
CA TYR A 350 15.80 28.28 9.24
C TYR A 350 15.99 27.12 8.26
N LYS A 351 14.91 26.56 7.69
CA LYS A 351 14.99 25.51 6.66
C LYS A 351 15.76 25.99 5.45
N HIS A 352 15.48 27.19 4.96
CA HIS A 352 16.23 27.82 3.88
C HIS A 352 17.71 28.01 4.24
N TYR A 353 17.99 28.49 5.45
CA TYR A 353 19.35 28.74 5.91
C TYR A 353 20.19 27.47 6.05
N PHE A 354 19.65 26.42 6.69
CA PHE A 354 20.33 25.13 6.81
C PHE A 354 20.64 24.53 5.44
N LYS A 355 19.71 24.64 4.48
CA LYS A 355 19.92 24.12 3.12
C LYS A 355 20.94 24.93 2.31
N SER A 356 20.95 26.26 2.44
CA SER A 356 21.75 27.14 1.58
C SER A 356 23.09 27.57 2.18
N LYS A 357 23.16 27.79 3.50
CA LYS A 357 24.34 28.32 4.20
C LYS A 357 25.02 27.32 5.12
N MET A 358 24.29 26.32 5.61
CA MET A 358 24.85 25.27 6.48
C MET A 358 24.60 23.83 5.98
N PRO A 359 24.79 23.51 4.67
CA PRO A 359 24.44 22.21 4.13
C PRO A 359 25.21 21.07 4.81
N PHE A 360 26.52 21.24 5.06
CA PHE A 360 27.32 20.20 5.73
C PHE A 360 26.84 19.91 7.15
N PHE A 361 26.38 20.91 7.89
CA PHE A 361 25.82 20.71 9.22
C PHE A 361 24.53 19.90 9.16
N LEU A 362 23.62 20.24 8.23
CA LEU A 362 22.38 19.49 8.00
C LEU A 362 22.69 18.02 7.68
N LEU A 363 23.63 17.79 6.77
CA LEU A 363 24.05 16.45 6.38
C LEU A 363 24.63 15.66 7.56
N GLU A 364 25.53 16.27 8.32
CA GLU A 364 26.15 15.66 9.50
C GLU A 364 25.10 15.29 10.55
N GLN A 365 24.15 16.18 10.85
CA GLN A 365 23.12 15.92 11.86
C GLN A 365 22.15 14.83 11.41
N PHE A 366 21.76 14.82 10.13
CA PHE A 366 20.95 13.74 9.58
C PHE A 366 21.68 12.39 9.68
N ASP A 367 22.96 12.33 9.31
CA ASP A 367 23.77 11.12 9.42
C ASP A 367 23.93 10.66 10.87
N ASN A 368 24.14 11.57 11.81
CA ASN A 368 24.22 11.28 13.25
C ASN A 368 22.92 10.63 13.76
N LEU A 369 21.76 11.19 13.39
CA LEU A 369 20.47 10.63 13.77
C LEU A 369 20.24 9.23 13.18
N VAL A 370 20.53 9.02 11.90
CA VAL A 370 20.40 7.69 11.28
C VAL A 370 21.39 6.70 11.91
N ASN A 371 22.62 7.11 12.20
CA ASN A 371 23.65 6.27 12.84
C ASN A 371 23.30 5.87 14.28
N SER A 372 22.60 6.73 15.01
CA SER A 372 22.15 6.43 16.38
C SER A 372 21.10 5.30 16.45
N GLY A 373 20.53 4.92 15.30
CA GLY A 373 19.43 3.96 15.24
C GLY A 373 18.07 4.55 15.64
N LEU A 374 17.97 5.85 15.90
CA LEU A 374 16.73 6.53 16.30
C LEU A 374 15.54 6.26 15.37
N PRO A 375 15.66 6.29 14.02
CA PRO A 375 14.52 6.00 13.13
C PRO A 375 14.01 4.56 13.24
N PHE A 376 14.77 3.67 13.87
CA PHE A 376 14.52 2.23 13.93
C PHE A 376 14.17 1.75 15.35
N ALA A 377 14.14 2.67 16.31
CA ALA A 377 13.79 2.33 17.69
C ALA A 377 12.29 2.00 17.78
N PRO A 378 11.88 0.96 18.53
CA PRO A 378 10.48 0.54 18.62
C PRO A 378 9.52 1.61 19.18
N ASP A 379 10.06 2.59 19.90
CA ASP A 379 9.32 3.67 20.54
C ASP A 379 9.35 4.99 19.75
N THR A 380 9.86 4.99 18.51
CA THR A 380 9.82 6.15 17.60
C THR A 380 8.46 6.20 16.90
N SER A 381 7.78 7.36 16.93
CA SER A 381 6.49 7.50 16.23
C SER A 381 6.60 7.43 14.71
N ASP A 382 5.51 7.01 14.09
CA ASP A 382 5.30 7.07 12.64
C ASP A 382 5.54 8.48 12.08
N GLN A 383 5.14 9.53 12.81
CA GLN A 383 5.37 10.92 12.40
C GLN A 383 6.87 11.26 12.31
N THR A 384 7.66 10.80 13.28
CA THR A 384 9.11 11.00 13.27
C THR A 384 9.78 10.21 12.14
N ILE A 385 9.32 8.97 11.89
CA ILE A 385 9.76 8.15 10.75
C ILE A 385 9.45 8.86 9.42
N GLU A 386 8.26 9.43 9.28
CA GLU A 386 7.87 10.19 8.10
C GLU A 386 8.82 11.36 7.85
N TYR A 387 9.20 12.12 8.88
CA TYR A 387 10.18 13.19 8.74
C TYR A 387 11.56 12.69 8.30
N PHE A 388 12.03 11.56 8.84
CA PHE A 388 13.27 10.94 8.34
C PHE A 388 13.18 10.62 6.85
N ILE A 389 12.08 10.05 6.39
CA ILE A 389 11.85 9.73 4.98
C ILE A 389 11.79 11.01 4.14
N GLN A 390 11.06 12.03 4.59
CA GLN A 390 10.95 13.32 3.90
C GLN A 390 12.32 13.98 3.72
N ILE A 391 13.11 14.08 4.79
CA ILE A 391 14.47 14.65 4.73
C ILE A 391 15.35 13.81 3.80
N SER A 392 15.28 12.48 3.88
CA SER A 392 16.02 11.58 2.99
C SER A 392 15.69 11.84 1.51
N CYS A 393 14.40 11.98 1.19
CA CYS A 393 13.93 12.29 -0.15
C CYS A 393 14.36 13.69 -0.61
N GLU A 394 14.30 14.71 0.26
CA GLU A 394 14.79 16.05 -0.06
C GLU A 394 16.28 16.05 -0.39
N LEU A 395 17.09 15.27 0.35
CA LEU A 395 18.52 15.12 0.12
C LEU A 395 18.83 14.29 -1.14
N ALA A 396 18.10 13.20 -1.35
CA ALA A 396 18.24 12.33 -2.51
C ALA A 396 17.90 13.02 -3.84
N LYS A 397 17.08 14.08 -3.83
CA LYS A 397 16.85 14.91 -5.03
C LYS A 397 18.12 15.61 -5.51
N ASN A 398 18.92 16.09 -4.56
CA ASN A 398 20.13 16.86 -4.86
C ASN A 398 21.35 15.95 -5.07
N ASP A 399 21.42 14.84 -4.35
CA ASP A 399 22.46 13.82 -4.51
C ASP A 399 21.82 12.41 -4.45
N PRO A 400 21.32 11.90 -5.59
CA PRO A 400 20.71 10.58 -5.68
C PRO A 400 21.64 9.43 -5.29
N HIS A 401 22.96 9.61 -5.42
CA HIS A 401 23.90 8.54 -5.15
C HIS A 401 24.12 8.38 -3.63
N PHE A 402 24.47 9.48 -2.95
CA PHE A 402 24.78 9.42 -1.53
C PHE A 402 23.52 9.29 -0.68
N TYR A 403 22.51 10.13 -0.87
CA TYR A 403 21.31 10.13 -0.02
C TYR A 403 20.18 9.26 -0.56
N GLY A 404 20.25 8.84 -1.83
CA GLY A 404 19.43 7.76 -2.36
C GLY A 404 20.01 6.40 -2.03
N THR A 405 20.94 5.92 -2.87
CA THR A 405 21.43 4.53 -2.78
C THR A 405 22.24 4.20 -1.53
N LYS A 406 23.19 5.06 -1.13
CA LYS A 406 24.07 4.71 0.01
C LYS A 406 23.28 4.68 1.33
N LEU A 407 22.24 5.50 1.48
CA LEU A 407 21.31 5.40 2.60
C LEU A 407 20.52 4.08 2.57
N LEU A 408 19.96 3.69 1.42
CA LEU A 408 19.30 2.38 1.27
C LEU A 408 20.24 1.22 1.62
N HIS A 409 21.50 1.26 1.18
CA HIS A 409 22.51 0.26 1.55
C HIS A 409 22.80 0.26 3.05
N LYS A 410 22.89 1.43 3.68
CA LYS A 410 23.11 1.55 5.12
C LYS A 410 21.95 0.93 5.90
N VAL A 411 20.71 1.28 5.58
CA VAL A 411 19.51 0.69 6.21
C VAL A 411 19.44 -0.82 5.95
N SER A 412 19.70 -1.27 4.72
CA SER A 412 19.77 -2.69 4.38
C SER A 412 20.86 -3.43 5.17
N SER A 413 22.01 -2.78 5.40
CA SER A 413 23.10 -3.35 6.20
C SER A 413 22.75 -3.46 7.69
N LEU A 414 22.00 -2.49 8.24
CA LEU A 414 21.44 -2.57 9.59
C LEU A 414 20.40 -3.68 9.66
N PHE A 415 19.47 -3.72 8.72
CA PHE A 415 18.50 -4.81 8.62
C PHE A 415 19.19 -6.18 8.57
N LYS A 416 20.32 -6.31 7.84
CA LYS A 416 21.16 -7.51 7.82
C LYS A 416 21.73 -7.87 9.18
N SER A 417 22.34 -6.91 9.88
CA SER A 417 22.99 -7.17 11.16
C SER A 417 21.96 -7.58 12.21
N PHE A 418 20.80 -6.94 12.24
CA PHE A 418 19.72 -7.29 13.17
C PHE A 418 19.04 -8.61 12.79
N ALA A 419 18.72 -8.84 11.51
CA ALA A 419 18.05 -10.06 11.07
C ALA A 419 18.89 -11.33 11.26
N THR A 420 20.22 -11.25 11.20
CA THR A 420 21.10 -12.42 11.36
C THR A 420 21.46 -12.73 12.82
N ASN A 421 21.09 -11.86 13.75
CA ASN A 421 21.34 -12.06 15.17
C ASN A 421 20.08 -12.67 15.82
N GLU A 422 20.20 -13.89 16.34
CA GLU A 422 19.10 -14.64 16.96
C GLU A 422 18.49 -13.91 18.18
N ASP A 423 19.28 -13.04 18.83
CA ASP A 423 18.86 -12.28 20.01
C ASP A 423 18.19 -10.93 19.66
N SER A 424 18.11 -10.57 18.37
CA SER A 424 17.51 -9.30 17.97
C SER A 424 16.00 -9.29 18.22
N PRO A 425 15.45 -8.22 18.83
CA PRO A 425 14.02 -8.05 18.94
C PRO A 425 13.33 -8.09 17.56
N THR A 426 12.29 -8.93 17.43
CA THR A 426 11.50 -9.07 16.19
C THR A 426 10.91 -7.74 15.72
N ASP A 427 10.58 -6.86 16.66
CA ASP A 427 9.97 -5.56 16.39
C ASP A 427 10.93 -4.61 15.67
N ILE A 428 12.22 -4.62 16.04
CA ILE A 428 13.26 -3.80 15.39
C ILE A 428 13.45 -4.23 13.94
N VAL A 429 13.52 -5.55 13.69
CA VAL A 429 13.66 -6.09 12.33
C VAL A 429 12.44 -5.74 11.48
N SER A 430 11.24 -5.79 12.06
CA SER A 430 10.00 -5.44 11.38
C SER A 430 9.93 -3.94 11.05
N THR A 431 10.38 -3.08 11.98
CA THR A 431 10.46 -1.62 11.82
C THR A 431 11.46 -1.23 10.73
N LEU A 432 12.67 -1.82 10.74
CA LEU A 432 13.68 -1.61 9.70
C LEU A 432 13.19 -2.01 8.31
N ARG A 433 12.45 -3.12 8.21
CA ARG A 433 11.84 -3.55 6.96
C ARG A 433 10.82 -2.53 6.46
N LEU A 434 9.90 -2.09 7.33
CA LEU A 434 8.87 -1.12 6.96
C LEU A 434 9.52 0.20 6.51
N PHE A 435 10.46 0.72 7.29
CA PHE A 435 11.21 1.92 6.96
C PHE A 435 11.88 1.81 5.58
N LEU A 436 12.54 0.68 5.27
CA LEU A 436 13.19 0.51 3.97
C LEU A 436 12.20 0.50 2.81
N VAL A 437 11.05 -0.17 2.98
CA VAL A 437 9.96 -0.20 2.00
C VAL A 437 9.43 1.21 1.75
N GLU A 438 9.10 1.94 2.81
CA GLU A 438 8.56 3.29 2.72
C GLU A 438 9.57 4.27 2.13
N LEU A 439 10.85 4.14 2.50
CA LEU A 439 11.92 4.95 1.93
C LEU A 439 12.07 4.70 0.42
N THR A 440 12.02 3.43 -0.01
CA THR A 440 12.12 3.07 -1.42
C THR A 440 10.91 3.59 -2.20
N TYR A 441 9.70 3.44 -1.64
CA TYR A 441 8.48 4.01 -2.21
C TYR A 441 8.57 5.53 -2.38
N ALA A 442 8.95 6.24 -1.32
CA ALA A 442 9.02 7.69 -1.31
C ALA A 442 10.08 8.21 -2.30
N MET A 443 11.21 7.52 -2.43
CA MET A 443 12.24 7.87 -3.40
C MET A 443 11.83 7.61 -4.86
N LEU A 444 11.16 6.48 -5.14
CA LEU A 444 10.63 6.19 -6.48
C LEU A 444 9.57 7.21 -6.92
N LYS A 445 8.81 7.78 -5.97
CA LYS A 445 7.81 8.83 -6.22
C LYS A 445 8.37 10.20 -6.61
N LEU A 446 9.70 10.39 -6.56
CA LEU A 446 10.30 11.69 -6.82
C LEU A 446 10.39 12.04 -8.33
N ASP A 447 9.92 11.16 -9.21
CA ASP A 447 9.98 11.29 -10.69
C ASP A 447 11.38 11.67 -11.20
N ASN A 448 12.41 11.16 -10.52
CA ASN A 448 13.81 11.40 -10.87
C ASN A 448 14.38 10.14 -11.52
N MET A 449 14.65 10.22 -12.83
CA MET A 449 15.15 9.09 -13.63
C MET A 449 16.46 8.51 -13.10
N LEU A 450 17.42 9.37 -12.73
CA LEU A 450 18.71 8.92 -12.20
C LEU A 450 18.53 8.22 -10.85
N LEU A 451 17.67 8.73 -9.98
CA LEU A 451 17.36 8.07 -8.71
C LEU A 451 16.66 6.72 -8.92
N THR A 452 15.75 6.65 -9.89
CA THR A 452 15.05 5.41 -10.25
C THR A 452 16.04 4.33 -10.71
N GLU A 453 16.90 4.64 -11.68
CA GLU A 453 17.96 3.71 -12.14
C GLU A 453 18.84 3.20 -10.99
N ARG A 454 19.16 4.09 -10.05
CA ARG A 454 19.98 3.78 -8.88
C ARG A 454 19.25 2.89 -7.88
N ILE A 455 17.95 3.10 -7.68
CA ILE A 455 17.11 2.20 -6.86
C ILE A 455 16.96 0.85 -7.54
N GLU A 456 16.76 0.79 -8.86
CA GLU A 456 16.73 -0.47 -9.59
C GLU A 456 18.05 -1.24 -9.41
N PHE A 457 19.20 -0.55 -9.49
CA PHE A 457 20.49 -1.17 -9.22
C PHE A 457 20.58 -1.71 -7.78
N PHE A 458 20.14 -0.94 -6.77
CA PHE A 458 20.05 -1.40 -5.39
C PHE A 458 19.18 -2.66 -5.24
N LEU A 459 18.00 -2.69 -5.87
CA LEU A 459 17.10 -3.85 -5.85
C LEU A 459 17.73 -5.06 -6.54
N PHE A 460 18.43 -4.85 -7.65
CA PHE A 460 19.14 -5.89 -8.37
C PHE A 460 20.25 -6.54 -7.54
N GLU A 461 21.00 -5.76 -6.75
CA GLU A 461 22.00 -6.32 -5.81
C GLU A 461 21.37 -7.25 -4.75
N HIS A 462 20.08 -7.08 -4.46
CA HIS A 462 19.34 -7.88 -3.48
C HIS A 462 18.58 -9.06 -4.09
N LEU A 463 18.75 -9.32 -5.40
CA LEU A 463 18.06 -10.39 -6.13
C LEU A 463 18.13 -11.74 -5.40
N ASP A 464 19.34 -12.16 -5.02
CA ASP A 464 19.60 -13.44 -4.34
C ASP A 464 19.79 -13.33 -2.83
N TYR A 465 19.53 -12.14 -2.29
CA TYR A 465 19.90 -11.83 -0.92
C TYR A 465 18.77 -12.20 0.06
N ARG A 466 19.08 -13.06 1.02
CA ARG A 466 18.13 -13.60 2.01
C ARG A 466 18.54 -13.25 3.43
N TYR A 467 17.54 -13.06 4.28
CA TYR A 467 17.65 -12.75 5.69
C TYR A 467 16.90 -13.82 6.50
N GLU A 468 17.51 -14.38 7.54
CA GLU A 468 16.86 -15.38 8.40
C GLU A 468 16.16 -14.71 9.59
N ILE A 469 14.92 -14.28 9.40
CA ILE A 469 14.18 -13.56 10.45
C ILE A 469 13.29 -14.57 11.17
N ASN A 470 13.49 -14.74 12.48
CA ASN A 470 12.74 -15.69 13.30
C ASN A 470 12.72 -17.11 12.70
N LYS A 471 13.89 -17.57 12.23
CA LYS A 471 14.07 -18.88 11.56
C LYS A 471 13.28 -19.04 10.24
N THR A 472 12.74 -17.95 9.71
CA THR A 472 12.04 -17.94 8.41
C THR A 472 12.89 -17.15 7.40
N PRO A 473 13.29 -17.76 6.28
CA PRO A 473 14.03 -17.03 5.25
C PRO A 473 13.11 -16.01 4.60
N ARG A 474 13.46 -14.73 4.70
CA ARG A 474 12.84 -13.62 3.98
C ARG A 474 13.75 -13.12 2.87
N ASN A 475 13.16 -12.65 1.78
CA ASN A 475 13.86 -11.98 0.70
C ASN A 475 13.34 -10.54 0.63
N LEU A 476 14.24 -9.60 0.80
CA LEU A 476 13.93 -8.18 0.88
C LEU A 476 13.37 -7.63 -0.44
N LEU A 477 13.89 -8.10 -1.57
CA LEU A 477 13.36 -7.73 -2.88
C LEU A 477 11.91 -8.21 -3.02
N ALA A 478 11.58 -9.41 -2.56
CA ALA A 478 10.22 -9.92 -2.59
C ALA A 478 9.26 -9.13 -1.66
N ASP A 479 9.73 -8.74 -0.47
CA ASP A 479 8.97 -7.88 0.45
C ASP A 479 8.70 -6.52 -0.20
N ILE A 480 9.73 -5.84 -0.72
CA ILE A 480 9.59 -4.57 -1.43
C ILE A 480 8.64 -4.71 -2.63
N THR A 481 8.82 -5.74 -3.45
CA THR A 481 7.98 -5.97 -4.64
C THR A 481 6.50 -6.15 -4.26
N PHE A 482 6.21 -6.83 -3.15
CA PHE A 482 4.84 -7.02 -2.68
C PHE A 482 4.20 -5.73 -2.16
N GLU A 483 4.96 -4.95 -1.39
CA GLU A 483 4.43 -3.72 -0.78
C GLU A 483 4.26 -2.61 -1.83
N LEU A 484 5.14 -2.56 -2.84
CA LEU A 484 5.06 -1.58 -3.94
C LEU A 484 4.11 -1.99 -5.09
N LYS A 485 3.37 -3.10 -4.97
CA LYS A 485 2.57 -3.67 -6.08
C LYS A 485 1.53 -2.73 -6.71
N ALA A 486 1.07 -1.75 -5.94
CA ALA A 486 0.05 -0.77 -6.33
C ALA A 486 0.66 0.58 -6.75
N MET A 487 1.98 0.73 -6.72
CA MET A 487 2.65 1.97 -7.09
C MET A 487 2.69 2.14 -8.61
N GLU A 488 2.14 3.25 -9.10
CA GLU A 488 2.29 3.68 -10.48
C GLU A 488 3.78 3.95 -10.77
N GLY A 489 4.32 3.33 -11.83
CA GLY A 489 5.74 3.40 -12.19
C GLY A 489 6.63 2.27 -11.60
N PHE A 490 6.14 1.48 -10.65
CA PHE A 490 6.86 0.28 -10.19
C PHE A 490 6.37 -0.97 -10.92
N ASP A 491 7.16 -1.47 -11.85
CA ASP A 491 6.86 -2.69 -12.59
C ASP A 491 7.13 -3.95 -11.76
N LYS A 492 6.16 -4.31 -10.93
CA LYS A 492 6.20 -5.54 -10.11
C LYS A 492 6.41 -6.80 -10.96
N TYR A 493 5.91 -6.84 -12.20
CA TYR A 493 6.02 -8.03 -13.05
C TYR A 493 7.45 -8.20 -13.51
N ARG A 494 8.10 -7.14 -14.01
CA ARG A 494 9.53 -7.16 -14.33
C ARG A 494 10.38 -7.65 -13.17
N TRP A 495 10.11 -7.21 -11.94
CA TRP A 495 10.87 -7.68 -10.78
C TRP A 495 10.66 -9.16 -10.46
N ILE A 496 9.42 -9.65 -10.57
CA ILE A 496 9.13 -11.08 -10.42
C ILE A 496 9.80 -11.88 -11.52
N GLU A 497 9.79 -11.38 -12.75
CA GLU A 497 10.47 -11.99 -13.88
C GLU A 497 11.97 -12.09 -13.65
N LEU A 498 12.61 -11.02 -13.20
CA LEU A 498 14.04 -11.02 -12.87
C LEU A 498 14.35 -12.03 -11.76
N MET A 499 13.52 -12.08 -10.70
CA MET A 499 13.68 -13.07 -9.62
C MET A 499 13.55 -14.51 -10.12
N MET A 500 12.63 -14.78 -11.05
CA MET A 500 12.42 -16.11 -11.62
C MET A 500 13.47 -16.48 -12.67
N GLY A 501 13.92 -15.54 -13.47
CA GLY A 501 14.88 -15.73 -14.55
C GLY A 501 16.31 -15.86 -14.04
N LEU A 502 16.75 -14.83 -13.29
CA LEU A 502 18.15 -14.65 -12.88
C LEU A 502 18.44 -15.15 -11.46
N GLY A 503 17.42 -15.28 -10.61
CA GLY A 503 17.61 -15.69 -9.22
C GLY A 503 18.05 -17.14 -9.04
N LYS A 504 18.67 -17.45 -7.90
CA LYS A 504 18.94 -18.81 -7.43
C LYS A 504 17.65 -19.55 -7.10
N LYS A 505 17.74 -20.87 -6.93
CA LYS A 505 16.60 -21.76 -6.66
C LYS A 505 15.66 -21.19 -5.58
N GLU A 506 16.20 -20.66 -4.49
CA GLU A 506 15.39 -20.16 -3.38
C GLU A 506 14.74 -18.82 -3.68
N THR A 507 15.41 -17.94 -4.42
CA THR A 507 14.82 -16.70 -4.96
C THR A 507 13.65 -17.02 -5.90
N LYS A 508 13.83 -17.99 -6.81
CA LYS A 508 12.76 -18.46 -7.71
C LYS A 508 11.56 -18.98 -6.91
N ASN A 509 11.82 -19.75 -5.85
CA ASN A 509 10.76 -20.24 -4.96
C ASN A 509 10.03 -19.09 -4.25
N ILE A 510 10.75 -18.06 -3.79
CA ILE A 510 10.14 -16.90 -3.14
C ILE A 510 9.32 -16.08 -4.14
N ALA A 511 9.83 -15.86 -5.36
CA ALA A 511 9.09 -15.20 -6.45
C ALA A 511 7.80 -15.95 -6.79
N TYR A 512 7.85 -17.29 -6.76
CA TYR A 512 6.66 -18.12 -6.94
C TYR A 512 5.63 -17.92 -5.82
N TYR A 513 6.06 -17.91 -4.56
CA TYR A 513 5.16 -17.60 -3.44
C TYR A 513 4.64 -16.17 -3.48
N LEU A 514 5.43 -15.23 -4.00
CA LEU A 514 5.02 -13.86 -4.21
C LEU A 514 3.89 -13.78 -5.25
N LEU A 515 3.95 -14.53 -6.36
CA LEU A 515 2.84 -14.61 -7.31
C LEU A 515 1.55 -15.11 -6.67
N LEU A 516 1.62 -16.16 -5.86
CA LEU A 516 0.46 -16.66 -5.12
C LEU A 516 -0.10 -15.60 -4.17
N ARG A 517 0.77 -14.94 -3.40
CA ARG A 517 0.37 -13.87 -2.46
C ARG A 517 -0.25 -12.67 -3.19
N LEU A 518 0.25 -12.33 -4.37
CA LEU A 518 -0.31 -11.26 -5.21
C LEU A 518 -1.70 -11.63 -5.71
N ALA A 519 -1.84 -12.82 -6.30
CA ALA A 519 -3.12 -13.33 -6.76
C ALA A 519 -4.15 -13.44 -5.62
N ASP A 520 -3.70 -13.79 -4.41
CA ASP A 520 -4.53 -13.79 -3.20
C ASP A 520 -4.98 -12.38 -2.80
N SER A 521 -4.12 -11.38 -2.97
CA SER A 521 -4.48 -9.99 -2.65
C SER A 521 -5.52 -9.39 -3.61
N TYR A 522 -5.71 -9.99 -4.79
CA TYR A 522 -6.74 -9.57 -5.76
C TYR A 522 -8.05 -10.36 -5.66
N GLN A 523 -8.19 -11.26 -4.67
CA GLN A 523 -9.39 -12.10 -4.54
C GLN A 523 -10.69 -11.29 -4.41
N GLU A 524 -10.63 -10.09 -3.84
CA GLU A 524 -11.83 -9.24 -3.67
C GLU A 524 -12.22 -8.48 -4.94
N ASN A 525 -11.32 -8.40 -5.93
CA ASN A 525 -11.55 -7.67 -7.18
C ASN A 525 -11.22 -8.55 -8.40
N ALA A 526 -12.28 -9.04 -9.04
CA ALA A 526 -12.20 -9.86 -10.24
C ALA A 526 -11.42 -9.21 -11.39
N GLN A 527 -11.50 -7.89 -11.53
CA GLN A 527 -10.81 -7.18 -12.61
C GLN A 527 -9.30 -7.15 -12.35
N ASP A 528 -8.87 -6.83 -11.12
CA ASP A 528 -7.44 -6.74 -10.80
C ASP A 528 -6.73 -8.10 -10.96
N LEU A 529 -7.42 -9.20 -10.61
CA LEU A 529 -6.89 -10.55 -10.83
C LEU A 529 -6.86 -10.90 -12.33
N TYR A 530 -7.83 -10.44 -13.11
CA TYR A 530 -7.82 -10.61 -14.56
C TYR A 530 -6.66 -9.88 -15.21
N ASP A 531 -6.47 -8.59 -14.88
CA ASP A 531 -5.36 -7.78 -15.37
C ASP A 531 -4.02 -8.38 -14.95
N PHE A 532 -3.93 -8.90 -13.72
CA PHE A 532 -2.77 -9.66 -13.24
C PHE A 532 -2.46 -10.89 -14.09
N LEU A 533 -3.47 -11.64 -14.52
CA LEU A 533 -3.30 -12.83 -15.32
C LEU A 533 -3.01 -12.51 -16.79
N GLU A 534 -3.75 -11.58 -17.40
CA GLU A 534 -3.64 -11.26 -18.83
C GLU A 534 -2.43 -10.34 -19.11
N GLU A 535 -2.34 -9.20 -18.42
CA GLU A 535 -1.31 -8.20 -18.68
C GLU A 535 0.02 -8.55 -17.97
N GLY A 536 -0.06 -9.17 -16.78
CA GLY A 536 1.12 -9.56 -16.02
C GLY A 536 1.70 -10.90 -16.45
N ILE A 537 1.02 -11.99 -16.07
CA ILE A 537 1.52 -13.36 -16.29
C ILE A 537 1.39 -13.78 -17.76
N GLY A 538 0.43 -13.23 -18.50
CA GLY A 538 0.13 -13.61 -19.88
C GLY A 538 1.32 -13.49 -20.82
N GLU A 539 2.18 -12.51 -20.60
CA GLU A 539 3.41 -12.31 -21.38
C GLU A 539 4.45 -13.40 -21.17
N TRP A 540 4.46 -14.01 -19.98
CA TRP A 540 5.39 -15.08 -19.61
C TRP A 540 4.96 -16.46 -20.09
N LEU A 541 3.79 -16.57 -20.72
CA LEU A 541 3.27 -17.85 -21.15
C LEU A 541 3.72 -18.17 -22.58
N PRO A 542 3.90 -19.46 -22.92
CA PRO A 542 4.43 -19.84 -24.21
C PRO A 542 3.48 -19.43 -25.32
N LYS A 543 3.95 -18.63 -26.28
CA LYS A 543 3.15 -18.13 -27.41
C LYS A 543 3.01 -19.12 -28.58
N SER A 544 3.73 -20.25 -28.59
CA SER A 544 3.73 -21.22 -29.71
C SER A 544 3.61 -22.69 -29.28
N GLU A 545 2.97 -23.49 -30.14
CA GLU A 545 2.63 -24.91 -29.88
C GLU A 545 3.75 -25.90 -30.22
N LYS A 546 4.79 -25.48 -30.95
CA LYS A 546 5.84 -26.38 -31.44
C LYS A 546 7.14 -26.17 -30.68
N THR A 547 7.44 -27.13 -29.82
CA THR A 547 8.70 -27.22 -29.09
C THR A 547 9.66 -28.21 -29.72
N THR A 548 10.90 -27.78 -29.92
CA THR A 548 11.99 -28.73 -30.15
C THR A 548 12.43 -29.40 -28.83
N PRO A 549 13.02 -30.61 -28.86
CA PRO A 549 13.56 -31.26 -27.66
C PRO A 549 14.65 -30.45 -26.93
N TRP A 550 15.34 -29.54 -27.65
CA TRP A 550 16.32 -28.62 -27.05
C TRP A 550 15.65 -27.53 -26.23
N GLU A 551 14.57 -26.94 -26.74
CA GLU A 551 13.74 -25.98 -26.00
C GLU A 551 13.15 -26.58 -24.73
N GLN A 552 12.93 -27.90 -24.67
CA GLN A 552 12.45 -28.57 -23.45
C GLN A 552 13.47 -28.52 -22.31
N LYS A 553 14.78 -28.39 -22.58
CA LYS A 553 15.82 -28.32 -21.55
C LYS A 553 16.03 -26.89 -21.03
N GLU A 554 15.95 -25.88 -21.88
CA GLU A 554 15.93 -24.46 -21.45
C GLU A 554 14.61 -24.08 -20.76
N ALA A 555 13.48 -24.64 -21.20
CA ALA A 555 12.19 -24.44 -20.56
C ALA A 555 12.17 -24.88 -19.09
N GLN A 556 13.08 -25.79 -18.67
CA GLN A 556 13.08 -26.37 -17.32
C GLN A 556 13.35 -25.38 -16.18
N THR A 557 13.97 -24.24 -16.47
CA THR A 557 14.24 -23.19 -15.49
C THR A 557 13.66 -21.83 -15.89
N SER A 558 12.82 -21.83 -16.92
CA SER A 558 12.21 -20.63 -17.49
C SER A 558 11.08 -20.10 -16.61
N ILE A 559 10.82 -18.80 -16.73
CA ILE A 559 9.64 -18.15 -16.14
C ILE A 559 8.34 -18.78 -16.63
N GLU A 560 8.30 -19.27 -17.87
CA GLU A 560 7.14 -19.92 -18.46
C GLU A 560 6.72 -21.17 -17.66
N SER A 561 7.71 -21.99 -17.26
CA SER A 561 7.49 -23.19 -16.46
C SER A 561 6.87 -22.86 -15.09
N TYR A 562 7.32 -21.77 -14.45
CA TYR A 562 6.76 -21.31 -13.17
C TYR A 562 5.36 -20.71 -13.36
N SER A 563 5.15 -19.94 -14.43
CA SER A 563 3.85 -19.32 -14.76
C SER A 563 2.76 -20.35 -15.02
N LEU A 564 3.08 -21.38 -15.80
CA LEU A 564 2.20 -22.52 -16.04
C LEU A 564 1.90 -23.31 -14.75
N SER A 565 2.90 -23.47 -13.88
CA SER A 565 2.69 -24.11 -12.57
C SER A 565 1.80 -23.29 -11.65
N PHE A 566 2.00 -21.97 -11.63
CA PHE A 566 1.19 -21.03 -10.86
C PHE A 566 -0.28 -21.12 -11.29
N ILE A 567 -0.55 -21.14 -12.60
CA ILE A 567 -1.90 -21.31 -13.15
C ILE A 567 -2.58 -22.58 -12.62
N VAL A 568 -1.87 -23.71 -12.62
CA VAL A 568 -2.41 -24.98 -12.10
C VAL A 568 -2.59 -24.93 -10.59
N ASP A 569 -1.65 -24.33 -9.86
CA ASP A 569 -1.73 -24.28 -8.41
C ASP A 569 -2.84 -23.37 -7.92
N TYR A 570 -2.92 -22.15 -8.47
CA TYR A 570 -3.87 -21.13 -8.09
C TYR A 570 -5.30 -21.57 -8.44
N TRP A 571 -5.52 -22.01 -9.68
CA TRP A 571 -6.85 -22.46 -10.09
C TRP A 571 -7.16 -23.87 -9.66
N GLY A 572 -6.25 -24.83 -9.79
CA GLY A 572 -6.55 -26.23 -9.46
C GLY A 572 -6.87 -26.48 -7.99
N PHE A 573 -6.38 -25.63 -7.07
CA PHE A 573 -6.40 -25.96 -5.64
C PHE A 573 -6.94 -24.89 -4.71
N TYR A 574 -6.92 -23.60 -5.07
CA TYR A 574 -7.22 -22.57 -4.07
C TYR A 574 -8.67 -22.12 -4.00
N LYS A 575 -9.49 -22.03 -5.09
CA LYS A 575 -10.89 -21.53 -4.99
C LYS A 575 -11.74 -21.52 -6.30
N LEU A 576 -11.87 -22.62 -7.04
CA LEU A 576 -12.64 -22.58 -8.31
C LEU A 576 -14.14 -22.33 -8.17
N ASP A 577 -14.75 -22.85 -7.10
CA ASP A 577 -16.19 -22.75 -6.93
C ASP A 577 -16.63 -21.37 -6.40
N GLU A 578 -15.71 -20.57 -5.84
CA GLU A 578 -16.02 -19.27 -5.23
C GLU A 578 -15.99 -18.09 -6.21
N PHE A 579 -15.33 -18.23 -7.37
CA PHE A 579 -15.06 -17.08 -8.23
C PHE A 579 -15.91 -17.03 -9.52
N ASN A 580 -16.69 -15.94 -9.65
CA ASN A 580 -17.33 -15.53 -10.91
C ASN A 580 -16.34 -15.07 -11.98
N LEU A 581 -15.05 -14.90 -11.64
CA LEU A 581 -13.97 -14.47 -12.54
C LEU A 581 -13.90 -15.26 -13.84
N LEU A 582 -14.15 -16.55 -13.75
CA LEU A 582 -14.12 -17.49 -14.86
C LEU A 582 -15.08 -17.13 -16.00
N ALA A 583 -16.13 -16.35 -15.74
CA ALA A 583 -17.02 -15.84 -16.78
C ALA A 583 -16.43 -14.66 -17.58
N HIS A 584 -15.43 -13.96 -17.02
CA HIS A 584 -14.83 -12.76 -17.60
C HIS A 584 -13.49 -13.05 -18.29
N VAL A 585 -12.83 -14.18 -17.97
CA VAL A 585 -11.57 -14.57 -18.61
C VAL A 585 -11.78 -14.95 -20.07
N ASN A 586 -10.91 -14.47 -20.97
CA ASN A 586 -10.95 -14.84 -22.38
C ASN A 586 -10.84 -16.38 -22.57
N PRO A 587 -11.87 -17.03 -23.16
CA PRO A 587 -11.88 -18.47 -23.40
C PRO A 587 -10.64 -19.03 -24.09
N HIS A 588 -10.17 -18.31 -25.12
CA HIS A 588 -9.04 -18.74 -25.94
C HIS A 588 -7.75 -18.73 -25.13
N LEU A 589 -7.58 -17.67 -24.35
CA LEU A 589 -6.40 -17.48 -23.52
C LEU A 589 -6.30 -18.63 -22.52
N LEU A 590 -7.38 -18.92 -21.79
CA LEU A 590 -7.36 -20.04 -20.84
C LEU A 590 -7.15 -21.40 -21.52
N ALA A 591 -7.88 -21.66 -22.60
CA ALA A 591 -7.75 -22.93 -23.32
C ALA A 591 -6.31 -23.13 -23.81
N SER A 592 -5.68 -22.07 -24.32
CA SER A 592 -4.29 -22.11 -24.75
C SER A 592 -3.32 -22.42 -23.61
N TRP A 593 -3.61 -21.97 -22.39
CA TRP A 593 -2.78 -22.20 -21.20
C TRP A 593 -2.98 -23.60 -20.61
N LEU A 594 -4.24 -24.02 -20.42
CA LEU A 594 -4.56 -25.32 -19.81
C LEU A 594 -4.14 -26.51 -20.66
N PHE A 595 -4.23 -26.37 -21.97
CA PHE A 595 -3.87 -27.43 -22.91
C PHE A 595 -2.46 -27.27 -23.47
N ASN A 596 -1.70 -26.27 -23.00
CA ASN A 596 -0.31 -26.10 -23.39
C ASN A 596 0.49 -27.38 -23.11
N SER A 597 1.24 -27.85 -24.11
CA SER A 597 2.07 -29.06 -23.99
C SER A 597 3.21 -28.90 -22.97
N ARG A 598 3.64 -27.67 -22.68
CA ARG A 598 4.67 -27.36 -21.66
C ARG A 598 4.15 -27.42 -20.23
N LEU A 599 2.83 -27.53 -20.00
CA LEU A 599 2.25 -27.53 -18.65
C LEU A 599 2.79 -28.65 -17.76
N GLU A 600 2.96 -29.84 -18.34
CA GLU A 600 3.49 -31.02 -17.64
C GLU A 600 4.96 -30.86 -17.24
N ILE A 601 5.75 -30.25 -18.14
CA ILE A 601 7.14 -29.86 -17.86
C ILE A 601 7.16 -28.84 -16.72
N GLY A 602 6.31 -27.82 -16.81
CA GLY A 602 6.11 -26.79 -15.79
C GLY A 602 5.97 -27.38 -14.40
N TYR A 603 4.94 -28.21 -14.24
CA TYR A 603 4.57 -28.80 -12.97
C TYR A 603 5.61 -29.80 -12.46
N HIS A 604 6.26 -30.56 -13.37
CA HIS A 604 7.38 -31.43 -13.01
C HIS A 604 8.54 -30.65 -12.39
N ASN A 605 8.91 -29.51 -12.97
CA ASN A 605 9.95 -28.66 -12.41
C ASN A 605 9.52 -28.10 -11.06
N ARG A 606 8.30 -27.59 -10.94
CA ARG A 606 7.79 -27.11 -9.66
C ARG A 606 7.89 -28.18 -8.58
N SER A 607 7.49 -29.43 -8.86
CA SER A 607 7.58 -30.53 -7.90
C SER A 607 9.02 -30.88 -7.45
N LYS A 608 10.01 -30.56 -8.29
CA LYS A 608 11.45 -30.74 -8.00
C LYS A 608 12.02 -29.60 -7.15
N TYR A 609 11.50 -28.39 -7.30
CA TYR A 609 12.06 -27.18 -6.68
C TYR A 609 11.28 -26.71 -5.45
N LEU A 610 9.98 -26.99 -5.40
CA LEU A 610 9.07 -26.73 -4.30
C LEU A 610 8.51 -28.07 -3.83
N PRO A 611 8.72 -28.46 -2.55
CA PRO A 611 8.04 -29.64 -2.03
C PRO A 611 6.55 -29.41 -2.21
N LEU A 612 5.88 -30.36 -2.88
CA LEU A 612 4.44 -30.39 -2.95
C LEU A 612 3.93 -30.46 -1.52
N ARG A 613 3.54 -29.31 -0.94
CA ARG A 613 2.63 -29.32 0.19
C ARG A 613 1.38 -30.02 -0.34
N ASP A 614 1.05 -31.17 0.23
CA ASP A 614 -0.13 -31.94 -0.14
C ASP A 614 -1.31 -30.99 -0.30
N ILE A 615 -1.81 -30.92 -1.53
CA ILE A 615 -3.10 -30.36 -1.89
C ILE A 615 -4.14 -31.06 -1.01
N LYS A 616 -4.65 -30.40 0.04
CA LYS A 616 -5.68 -30.96 0.92
C LYS A 616 -6.88 -30.05 1.04
N HIS A 617 -8.00 -30.57 0.57
CA HIS A 617 -9.35 -30.09 0.88
C HIS A 617 -10.05 -30.95 1.95
N ASP A 618 -9.44 -32.02 2.48
CA ASP A 618 -10.19 -33.10 3.20
C ASP A 618 -9.74 -33.50 4.62
N GLY A 619 -8.79 -32.79 5.25
CA GLY A 619 -8.50 -32.97 6.70
C GLY A 619 -7.78 -34.25 7.12
N SER A 620 -7.25 -35.07 6.22
CA SER A 620 -6.43 -36.25 6.58
C SER A 620 -4.95 -35.89 6.87
N LYS A 621 -4.23 -36.68 7.68
CA LYS A 621 -2.85 -36.37 8.16
C LYS A 621 -1.78 -36.40 7.05
N GLN A 622 -0.77 -35.53 7.20
CA GLN A 622 0.34 -35.23 6.28
C GLN A 622 1.17 -36.47 5.90
N GLY A 623 1.48 -36.63 4.61
CA GLY A 623 2.52 -37.54 4.14
C GLY A 623 3.56 -36.75 3.33
N ASN A 624 4.84 -36.86 3.66
CA ASN A 624 5.91 -36.27 2.86
C ASN A 624 6.01 -37.01 1.51
N VAL A 625 5.42 -36.47 0.44
CA VAL A 625 5.57 -37.01 -0.92
C VAL A 625 6.87 -36.45 -1.52
N LEU A 626 7.98 -37.14 -1.25
CA LEU A 626 9.33 -36.73 -1.66
C LEU A 626 9.66 -37.00 -3.14
N SER A 627 8.78 -37.62 -3.91
CA SER A 627 8.92 -37.70 -5.37
C SER A 627 7.56 -37.94 -6.01
N VAL A 628 7.11 -37.00 -6.82
CA VAL A 628 5.96 -37.24 -7.68
C VAL A 628 6.49 -37.73 -9.01
N ASP A 629 6.39 -39.05 -9.20
CA ASP A 629 6.57 -39.69 -10.50
C ASP A 629 5.77 -38.93 -11.57
N GLN A 630 6.35 -38.74 -12.76
CA GLN A 630 5.75 -38.01 -13.88
C GLN A 630 4.31 -38.46 -14.15
N LYS A 631 4.01 -39.75 -13.97
CA LYS A 631 2.66 -40.30 -14.09
C LYS A 631 1.66 -39.67 -13.10
N ASN A 632 2.08 -39.40 -11.87
CA ASN A 632 1.23 -38.73 -10.89
C ASN A 632 1.03 -37.25 -11.23
N ILE A 633 2.03 -36.59 -11.86
CA ILE A 633 1.91 -35.21 -12.34
C ILE A 633 0.88 -35.09 -13.45
N CYS A 634 0.98 -35.91 -14.49
CA CYS A 634 -0.01 -35.95 -15.57
C CYS A 634 -1.41 -36.18 -15.00
N ARG A 635 -1.56 -37.12 -14.04
CA ARG A 635 -2.84 -37.38 -13.39
C ARG A 635 -3.40 -36.18 -12.61
N VAL A 636 -2.54 -35.41 -11.94
CA VAL A 636 -2.94 -34.20 -11.21
C VAL A 636 -3.38 -33.12 -12.19
N ILE A 637 -2.60 -32.89 -13.25
CA ILE A 637 -2.91 -31.90 -14.28
C ILE A 637 -4.19 -32.26 -15.02
N ASP A 638 -4.36 -33.52 -15.43
CA ASP A 638 -5.56 -33.96 -16.15
C ASP A 638 -6.80 -33.85 -15.27
N LYS A 639 -6.67 -34.13 -13.96
CA LYS A 639 -7.74 -33.88 -12.99
C LYS A 639 -8.06 -32.39 -12.91
N ALA A 640 -7.06 -31.51 -12.84
CA ALA A 640 -7.27 -30.07 -12.82
C ALA A 640 -7.94 -29.57 -14.11
N ARG A 641 -7.46 -29.99 -15.28
CA ARG A 641 -8.07 -29.69 -16.60
C ARG A 641 -9.54 -30.10 -16.63
N ALA A 642 -9.87 -31.31 -16.15
CA ALA A 642 -11.23 -31.82 -16.11
C ALA A 642 -12.15 -30.97 -15.23
N ILE A 643 -11.71 -30.66 -14.00
CA ILE A 643 -12.48 -29.83 -13.04
C ILE A 643 -12.68 -28.42 -13.59
N LEU A 644 -11.63 -27.80 -14.10
CA LEU A 644 -11.67 -26.44 -14.65
C LEU A 644 -12.68 -26.33 -15.80
N THR A 645 -12.61 -27.29 -16.71
CA THR A 645 -13.52 -27.36 -17.86
C THR A 645 -14.98 -27.55 -17.43
N GLU A 646 -15.23 -28.36 -16.39
CA GLU A 646 -16.57 -28.54 -15.82
C GLU A 646 -17.11 -27.25 -15.19
N VAL A 647 -16.33 -26.62 -14.31
CA VAL A 647 -16.75 -25.40 -13.59
C VAL A 647 -17.11 -24.30 -14.59
N TRP A 648 -16.32 -24.15 -15.66
CA TRP A 648 -16.60 -23.22 -16.75
C TRP A 648 -17.86 -23.55 -17.52
N PHE A 649 -17.99 -24.80 -17.95
CA PHE A 649 -19.17 -25.22 -18.68
C PHE A 649 -20.45 -24.97 -17.88
N ARG A 650 -20.43 -25.30 -16.58
CA ARG A 650 -21.53 -25.02 -15.64
C ARG A 650 -21.85 -23.53 -15.56
N LYS A 651 -20.83 -22.67 -15.48
CA LYS A 651 -21.04 -21.22 -15.39
C LYS A 651 -21.64 -20.67 -16.68
N LEU A 652 -21.12 -21.05 -17.83
CA LEU A 652 -21.62 -20.59 -19.13
C LEU A 652 -23.05 -21.05 -19.39
N THR A 653 -23.35 -22.32 -19.11
CA THR A 653 -24.72 -22.85 -19.21
C THR A 653 -25.68 -22.16 -18.26
N SER A 654 -25.23 -21.72 -17.07
CA SER A 654 -26.07 -20.92 -16.16
C SER A 654 -26.34 -19.48 -16.64
N LEU A 655 -25.48 -18.95 -17.51
CA LEU A 655 -25.63 -17.61 -18.12
C LEU A 655 -26.41 -17.66 -19.44
N GLU A 656 -26.53 -18.84 -20.06
CA GLU A 656 -27.37 -19.05 -21.22
C GLU A 656 -28.83 -18.89 -20.81
N THR A 657 -29.42 -17.74 -21.12
CA THR A 657 -30.86 -17.56 -21.00
C THR A 657 -31.55 -18.56 -21.93
N PRO A 658 -32.67 -19.19 -21.52
CA PRO A 658 -33.40 -20.16 -22.33
C PRO A 658 -34.10 -19.55 -23.56
N GLN A 659 -33.62 -18.43 -24.08
CA GLN A 659 -34.13 -17.83 -25.31
C GLN A 659 -33.96 -18.81 -26.47
N GLU A 660 -34.96 -18.86 -27.35
CA GLU A 660 -34.91 -19.68 -28.55
C GLU A 660 -33.63 -19.38 -29.32
N PRO A 661 -32.85 -20.40 -29.72
CA PRO A 661 -31.58 -20.19 -30.40
C PRO A 661 -31.83 -19.39 -31.67
N VAL A 662 -31.33 -18.14 -31.69
CA VAL A 662 -31.32 -17.32 -32.89
C VAL A 662 -30.63 -18.14 -33.98
N LYS A 663 -31.38 -18.49 -35.04
CA LYS A 663 -30.92 -19.38 -36.12
C LYS A 663 -29.51 -18.96 -36.57
N GLY A 664 -28.52 -19.82 -36.29
CA GLY A 664 -27.13 -19.63 -36.69
C GLY A 664 -26.14 -19.31 -35.55
N ASN A 665 -26.60 -18.84 -34.40
CA ASN A 665 -25.71 -18.61 -33.25
C ASN A 665 -25.64 -19.85 -32.35
N LYS A 666 -24.47 -20.50 -32.33
CA LYS A 666 -24.19 -21.57 -31.38
C LYS A 666 -24.21 -21.02 -29.94
N PRO A 667 -24.74 -21.78 -28.96
CA PRO A 667 -24.65 -21.43 -27.54
C PRO A 667 -23.19 -21.17 -27.13
N ALA A 668 -22.98 -20.26 -26.17
CA ALA A 668 -21.65 -19.94 -25.66
C ALA A 668 -20.93 -21.20 -25.17
N SER A 669 -21.62 -22.04 -24.39
CA SER A 669 -21.15 -23.35 -23.92
C SER A 669 -20.63 -24.24 -25.05
N GLN A 670 -21.29 -24.24 -26.22
CA GLN A 670 -20.84 -25.03 -27.37
C GLN A 670 -19.57 -24.45 -28.01
N LYS A 671 -19.48 -23.12 -28.17
CA LYS A 671 -18.27 -22.47 -28.70
C LYS A 671 -17.05 -22.78 -27.82
N TYR A 672 -17.23 -22.80 -26.50
CA TYR A 672 -16.15 -23.16 -25.57
C TYR A 672 -15.72 -24.63 -25.67
N VAL A 673 -16.67 -25.57 -25.80
CA VAL A 673 -16.31 -26.98 -26.01
C VAL A 673 -15.52 -27.15 -27.31
N GLU A 674 -15.89 -26.43 -28.38
CA GLU A 674 -15.14 -26.42 -29.64
C GLU A 674 -13.70 -25.92 -29.44
N LEU A 675 -13.51 -24.87 -28.63
CA LEU A 675 -12.17 -24.37 -28.29
C LEU A 675 -11.34 -25.40 -27.52
N PHE A 676 -11.90 -26.05 -26.51
CA PHE A 676 -11.17 -27.09 -25.78
C PHE A 676 -10.80 -28.27 -26.66
N VAL A 677 -11.69 -28.67 -27.59
CA VAL A 677 -11.37 -29.69 -28.59
C VAL A 677 -10.28 -29.22 -29.55
N GLN A 678 -10.24 -27.94 -29.91
CA GLN A 678 -9.20 -27.38 -30.76
C GLN A 678 -7.82 -27.43 -30.10
N TYR A 679 -7.69 -26.96 -28.86
CA TYR A 679 -6.41 -26.88 -28.16
C TYR A 679 -5.94 -28.23 -27.59
N ALA A 680 -6.86 -29.13 -27.22
CA ALA A 680 -6.48 -30.41 -26.62
C ALA A 680 -5.89 -31.37 -27.66
N ASN A 681 -4.71 -31.92 -27.37
CA ASN A 681 -4.14 -33.02 -28.13
C ASN A 681 -4.93 -34.33 -27.90
N ARG A 682 -4.59 -35.39 -28.65
CA ARG A 682 -5.32 -36.66 -28.58
C ARG A 682 -5.31 -37.29 -27.19
N GLU A 683 -4.18 -37.24 -26.49
CA GLU A 683 -4.04 -37.84 -25.16
C GLU A 683 -4.83 -37.04 -24.11
N GLN A 684 -4.72 -35.71 -24.15
CA GLN A 684 -5.50 -34.80 -23.30
C GLN A 684 -7.01 -34.97 -23.50
N LYS A 685 -7.47 -35.13 -24.75
CA LYS A 685 -8.88 -35.42 -25.06
C LYS A 685 -9.39 -36.69 -24.38
N LEU A 686 -8.59 -37.76 -24.39
CA LEU A 686 -8.93 -39.02 -23.73
C LEU A 686 -8.91 -38.87 -22.22
N ALA A 687 -7.89 -38.22 -21.67
CA ALA A 687 -7.74 -38.00 -20.24
C ALA A 687 -8.89 -37.17 -19.65
N LEU A 688 -9.37 -36.14 -20.35
CA LEU A 688 -10.56 -35.37 -19.96
C LEU A 688 -11.81 -36.26 -19.88
N ILE A 689 -12.05 -37.08 -20.89
CA ILE A 689 -13.21 -37.97 -20.96
C ILE A 689 -13.20 -38.99 -19.81
N GLU A 690 -12.03 -39.54 -19.50
CA GLU A 690 -11.83 -40.45 -18.37
C GLU A 690 -11.98 -39.74 -17.02
N GLY A 691 -11.43 -38.53 -16.89
CA GLY A 691 -11.53 -37.68 -15.72
C GLY A 691 -12.99 -37.35 -15.38
N TRP A 692 -13.76 -36.91 -16.36
CA TRP A 692 -15.19 -36.63 -16.18
C TRP A 692 -16.01 -37.89 -15.88
N GLU A 693 -15.69 -39.03 -16.50
CA GLU A 693 -16.36 -40.30 -16.16
C GLU A 693 -16.16 -40.66 -14.69
N LYS A 694 -14.92 -40.54 -14.20
CA LYS A 694 -14.61 -40.77 -12.80
C LYS A 694 -15.35 -39.79 -11.88
N GLN A 695 -15.40 -38.52 -12.25
CA GLN A 695 -16.08 -37.50 -11.45
C GLN A 695 -17.61 -37.70 -11.41
N ILE A 696 -18.22 -38.17 -12.51
CA ILE A 696 -19.63 -38.61 -12.53
C ILE A 696 -19.86 -39.77 -11.56
N GLN A 697 -18.93 -40.72 -11.46
CA GLN A 697 -18.99 -41.83 -10.50
C GLN A 697 -18.82 -41.32 -9.06
N ASP A 698 -17.91 -40.38 -8.83
CA ASP A 698 -17.70 -39.76 -7.51
C ASP A 698 -18.96 -39.01 -7.04
N TYR A 699 -19.63 -38.25 -7.90
CA TYR A 699 -20.94 -37.64 -7.58
C TYR A 699 -22.01 -38.69 -7.22
N SER A 700 -22.00 -39.85 -7.90
CA SER A 700 -22.90 -40.96 -7.56
C SER A 700 -22.60 -41.57 -6.19
N VAL A 701 -21.32 -41.59 -5.78
CA VAL A 701 -20.91 -41.99 -4.42
C VAL A 701 -21.34 -40.95 -3.40
N GLN A 702 -21.11 -39.66 -3.66
CA GLN A 702 -21.51 -38.57 -2.77
C GLN A 702 -23.03 -38.59 -2.49
N ILE A 703 -23.86 -38.74 -3.53
CA ILE A 703 -25.33 -38.88 -3.37
C ILE A 703 -25.70 -40.05 -2.45
N ARG A 704 -24.98 -41.18 -2.55
CA ARG A 704 -25.20 -42.35 -1.69
C ARG A 704 -24.78 -42.11 -0.23
N ASN A 705 -23.76 -41.28 -0.02
CA ASN A 705 -23.17 -40.99 1.28
C ASN A 705 -23.78 -39.79 2.01
N LEU A 706 -24.71 -39.04 1.39
CA LEU A 706 -25.37 -37.90 2.05
C LEU A 706 -26.04 -38.32 3.37
N ASP A 707 -25.70 -37.58 4.43
CA ASP A 707 -26.12 -37.85 5.80
C ASP A 707 -27.66 -37.85 5.95
N ARG A 708 -28.16 -38.71 6.85
CA ARG A 708 -29.59 -38.96 7.05
C ARG A 708 -30.25 -37.99 8.03
N HIS A 709 -29.48 -37.23 8.80
CA HIS A 709 -30.01 -36.49 9.95
C HIS A 709 -30.78 -35.20 9.61
N ASP A 710 -30.50 -34.52 8.50
CA ASP A 710 -31.25 -33.32 8.05
C ASP A 710 -31.85 -33.51 6.65
N LYS A 711 -33.17 -33.72 6.58
CA LYS A 711 -33.89 -34.02 5.34
C LYS A 711 -33.92 -32.83 4.36
N LYS A 712 -33.98 -31.59 4.85
CA LYS A 712 -34.07 -30.38 4.01
C LYS A 712 -32.71 -30.09 3.38
N LYS A 713 -31.66 -30.05 4.21
CA LYS A 713 -30.27 -29.88 3.75
C LYS A 713 -29.85 -31.01 2.81
N ARG A 714 -30.23 -32.25 3.11
CA ARG A 714 -30.00 -33.41 2.21
C ARG A 714 -30.68 -33.25 0.86
N LYS A 715 -31.94 -32.81 0.80
CA LYS A 715 -32.65 -32.63 -0.48
C LYS A 715 -31.97 -31.57 -1.33
N GLN A 716 -31.57 -30.46 -0.72
CA GLN A 716 -30.85 -29.38 -1.38
C GLN A 716 -29.49 -29.86 -1.91
N GLN A 717 -28.65 -30.45 -1.06
CA GLN A 717 -27.35 -31.00 -1.46
C GLN A 717 -27.48 -32.07 -2.54
N ARG A 718 -28.48 -32.96 -2.44
CA ARG A 718 -28.74 -33.97 -3.46
C ARG A 718 -29.10 -33.33 -4.80
N GLN A 719 -29.97 -32.33 -4.81
CA GLN A 719 -30.36 -31.65 -6.03
C GLN A 719 -29.16 -30.95 -6.67
N GLU A 720 -28.33 -30.28 -5.85
CA GLU A 720 -27.11 -29.63 -6.31
C GLU A 720 -26.13 -30.65 -6.96
N ILE A 721 -25.90 -31.81 -6.32
CA ILE A 721 -25.01 -32.84 -6.88
C ILE A 721 -25.61 -33.46 -8.14
N LEU A 722 -26.93 -33.66 -8.21
CA LEU A 722 -27.59 -34.17 -9.43
C LEU A 722 -27.43 -33.18 -10.59
N THR A 723 -27.63 -31.89 -10.35
CA THR A 723 -27.41 -30.85 -11.37
C THR A 723 -25.95 -30.81 -11.83
N LYS A 724 -24.97 -30.92 -10.92
CA LYS A 724 -23.54 -31.04 -11.29
C LYS A 724 -23.29 -32.27 -12.17
N GLN A 725 -23.86 -33.41 -11.79
CA GLN A 725 -23.72 -34.66 -12.53
C GLN A 725 -24.34 -34.60 -13.94
N GLU A 726 -25.51 -33.99 -14.10
CA GLU A 726 -26.19 -33.82 -15.39
C GLU A 726 -25.41 -32.89 -16.32
N ASN A 727 -24.97 -31.73 -15.81
CA ASN A 727 -24.15 -30.79 -16.57
C ASN A 727 -22.85 -31.43 -17.06
N LEU A 728 -22.21 -32.23 -16.21
CA LEU A 728 -20.96 -32.94 -16.55
C LEU A 728 -21.19 -34.02 -17.63
N ARG A 729 -22.33 -34.73 -17.59
CA ARG A 729 -22.71 -35.67 -18.65
C ARG A 729 -22.94 -34.97 -19.98
N ASP A 730 -23.61 -33.81 -19.97
CA ASP A 730 -23.83 -33.00 -21.18
C ASP A 730 -22.50 -32.49 -21.75
N LEU A 731 -21.65 -31.88 -20.93
CA LEU A 731 -20.30 -31.45 -21.31
C LEU A 731 -19.51 -32.59 -21.97
N LYS A 732 -19.43 -33.74 -21.31
CA LYS A 732 -18.74 -34.92 -21.82
C LYS A 732 -19.33 -35.37 -23.16
N GLY A 733 -20.66 -35.44 -23.27
CA GLY A 733 -21.34 -35.85 -24.51
C GLY A 733 -21.03 -34.91 -25.68
N ARG A 734 -21.11 -33.60 -25.47
CA ARG A 734 -20.76 -32.58 -26.47
C ARG A 734 -19.30 -32.67 -26.87
N PHE A 735 -18.39 -32.77 -25.89
CA PHE A 735 -16.95 -32.88 -26.14
C PHE A 735 -16.59 -34.15 -26.91
N SER A 736 -17.10 -35.32 -26.51
CA SER A 736 -16.83 -36.58 -27.22
C SER A 736 -17.31 -36.56 -28.68
N LYS A 737 -18.48 -35.97 -28.93
CA LYS A 737 -19.03 -35.81 -30.30
C LYS A 737 -18.14 -34.92 -31.16
N LEU A 738 -17.69 -33.78 -30.63
CA LEU A 738 -16.85 -32.83 -31.34
C LEU A 738 -15.40 -33.33 -31.52
N ALA A 739 -14.86 -34.03 -30.54
CA ALA A 739 -13.51 -34.58 -30.59
C ALA A 739 -13.36 -35.76 -31.56
N GLY A 740 -14.46 -36.30 -32.10
CA GLY A 740 -14.44 -37.52 -32.93
C GLY A 740 -14.00 -38.76 -32.15
N VAL A 741 -13.99 -38.69 -30.81
CA VAL A 741 -13.59 -39.79 -29.94
C VAL A 741 -14.82 -40.62 -29.66
N SER A 742 -15.07 -41.59 -30.55
CA SER A 742 -16.02 -42.66 -30.28
C SER A 742 -15.45 -43.53 -29.16
N LEU A 743 -16.02 -43.43 -27.96
CA LEU A 743 -15.92 -44.47 -26.94
C LEU A 743 -16.64 -45.71 -27.48
N THR A 744 -16.04 -46.44 -28.40
CA THR A 744 -16.42 -47.83 -28.60
C THR A 744 -16.12 -48.50 -27.28
N SER A 745 -17.17 -48.80 -26.50
CA SER A 745 -17.00 -49.52 -25.26
C SER A 745 -16.25 -50.80 -25.60
N LYS A 746 -14.97 -50.90 -25.23
CA LYS A 746 -14.28 -52.18 -25.12
C LYS A 746 -14.93 -52.94 -23.96
N LYS A 747 -16.16 -53.40 -24.17
CA LYS A 747 -16.71 -54.56 -23.50
C LYS A 747 -16.07 -55.76 -24.20
N GLY A 748 -14.86 -56.12 -23.80
CA GLY A 748 -14.18 -57.29 -24.37
C GLY A 748 -12.66 -57.28 -24.16
N CYS A 749 -12.23 -58.13 -23.23
CA CYS A 749 -10.87 -58.66 -23.05
C CYS A 749 -9.75 -57.66 -22.71
N PHE A 750 -9.28 -57.75 -21.47
CA PHE A 750 -7.84 -57.75 -21.19
C PHE A 750 -7.18 -58.82 -22.08
N PRO A 751 -6.18 -58.44 -22.89
CA PRO A 751 -4.88 -59.01 -22.61
C PRO A 751 -3.79 -57.96 -22.82
N LEU A 752 -3.04 -57.63 -21.77
CA LEU A 752 -1.69 -57.06 -21.88
C LEU A 752 -0.98 -57.20 -20.52
N VAL A 753 -0.82 -58.47 -20.12
CA VAL A 753 0.35 -58.92 -19.34
C VAL A 753 1.02 -59.93 -20.27
N GLY A 754 2.09 -59.52 -20.96
CA GLY A 754 2.84 -60.43 -21.83
C GLY A 754 3.31 -59.82 -23.14
N LEU A 755 4.08 -58.73 -23.10
CA LEU A 755 4.92 -58.36 -24.25
C LEU A 755 6.20 -57.63 -23.85
N PHE A 756 6.86 -58.08 -22.78
CA PHE A 756 8.19 -57.59 -22.38
C PHE A 756 9.18 -58.69 -21.91
N ALA A 757 8.92 -59.97 -22.21
CA ALA A 757 9.79 -61.08 -21.79
C ALA A 757 10.48 -61.86 -22.94
N LYS A 758 10.49 -61.33 -24.16
CA LYS A 758 11.22 -61.96 -25.29
C LYS A 758 11.81 -60.90 -26.21
N LEU A 759 12.81 -60.16 -25.74
CA LEU A 759 13.78 -59.42 -26.57
C LEU A 759 15.05 -59.09 -25.77
N THR A 760 15.53 -60.05 -24.99
CA THR A 760 16.93 -60.13 -24.54
C THR A 760 17.37 -61.56 -24.78
N GLY A 761 17.91 -61.78 -25.98
CA GLY A 761 18.31 -63.09 -26.51
C GLY A 761 19.00 -62.94 -27.86
N MET A 762 19.86 -61.91 -27.97
CA MET A 762 21.08 -61.81 -28.79
C MET A 762 21.71 -60.44 -28.55
#